data_AF-A0A353S9A4-F1
#
_entry.id   AF-A0A353S9A4-F1
#
_cell.length_a   1.000
_cell.length_b   1.000
_cell.length_c   1.000
_cell.angle_alpha   90.00
_cell.angle_beta   90.00
_cell.angle_gamma   90.00
#
_symmetry.space_group_name_H-M   'P 1'
#
loop_
_entity.id
_entity.type
_entity.pdbx_description
1 polymer ?
#
loop_
_entity_poly.entity_id
_entity_poly.type
_entity_poly.pdbx_seq_one_letter_code
_entity_poly.pdbx_strand_id
1 'polypeptide(L)'
;MGMKRTALISVLPLLACTGGLAEPLLSWNFTDGTDGFSYNKDWNYQYDGGKSTLVRAEGGRLFLNVDYSRNAAESWSQLTLTNYGAFSLRGADSISFDFFFNPSLLEKTGSFMVKVVLQDASYNGVAEGVATVDTSHALAVSAPGGMRKAHVTVRLDNPVPCESCAAIAISLVGCKTAYKGSLYIDDVAVEKGSFASDGSVDSTVRATGGQQRVELRSRSLVLPGKDGKAVTAGTSSSLQLADPLADKGTRSLYAYLEAVGKSPSVMFGHQNDTTDKAGGASLTFSDTKDVTGSLAAVIGIDALSLTGNEFSAGKYQSRYGESFPAGPAGNVQAAAALTNGNIREGAIITLSCHMPNFSLVKERKGYNAKKDPSYARYDFSGYTPNVTTGDVMNEILPGGKYSGQFDAYLDMVADYISRVDGPVLFRPFHENTGSWFWWGEAFCDPEQFKNVFRYTVVYLRDKKGLHNVLYVYGPGSEAKSTGDYGERYPGDAYVDMVGFDMYHRDPSPDDTWFEDFRRQLDIVQEFARLHGKLFAVTETGVATSRADEGEHQTALHRQGNKVPGWFRKVLDLTSDSAASYFLVWADFSKADGYYIPYVDRVNADGTLHGHEMLDEFLRFFNDPRSVFAVNQKDALAAREQYIDAPAAAAQELRGFICAPVARGKLSGAVKVSALLEHADKSDAFEFVFTGRQGSVTLPAVRKKGDVTCTATLPASKAKSLGNGWGSIELRSGTKTLAKVSVLFNKQ
;
A
#
# COMPACT_ATOMS: atom_id res chain seq x y z
N MET A 1 -5.19 -57.82 15.46
CA MET A 1 -3.78 -58.20 15.26
C MET A 1 -3.26 -57.36 14.09
N GLY A 2 -2.58 -56.24 14.23
CA GLY A 2 -1.62 -55.85 15.26
C GLY A 2 -0.23 -56.29 14.83
N MET A 3 0.42 -55.55 13.91
CA MET A 3 1.85 -55.73 13.66
C MET A 3 2.50 -54.46 13.11
N LYS A 4 3.33 -53.86 13.97
CA LYS A 4 4.31 -52.82 13.69
C LYS A 4 5.29 -53.30 12.60
N ARG A 5 5.64 -52.42 11.66
CA ARG A 5 6.92 -52.49 10.95
C ARG A 5 7.62 -51.14 11.04
N THR A 6 8.67 -51.17 11.84
CA THR A 6 9.72 -50.17 12.03
C THR A 6 10.43 -49.93 10.69
N ALA A 7 10.45 -48.68 10.20
CA ALA A 7 11.36 -48.26 9.15
C ALA A 7 12.59 -47.61 9.83
N LEU A 8 13.74 -48.25 9.69
CA LEU A 8 15.04 -47.65 10.00
C LEU A 8 15.27 -46.49 9.02
N ILE A 9 15.33 -45.26 9.53
CA ILE A 9 15.95 -44.14 8.84
C ILE A 9 17.41 -44.11 9.29
N SER A 10 18.31 -44.35 8.35
CA SER A 10 19.74 -44.13 8.50
C SER A 10 19.99 -42.66 8.82
N VAL A 11 20.37 -42.37 10.05
CA VAL A 11 20.92 -41.08 10.46
C VAL A 11 22.30 -40.96 9.81
N LEU A 12 22.38 -40.20 8.71
CA LEU A 12 23.62 -39.55 8.31
C LEU A 12 23.96 -38.54 9.42
N PRO A 13 25.18 -38.53 9.96
CA PRO A 13 25.55 -37.53 10.94
C PRO A 13 25.49 -36.17 10.25
N LEU A 14 24.75 -35.22 10.84
CA LEU A 14 25.01 -33.81 10.63
C LEU A 14 26.52 -33.63 10.81
N LEU A 15 27.24 -33.28 9.73
CA LEU A 15 28.52 -32.63 9.90
C LEU A 15 28.22 -31.37 10.73
N ALA A 16 28.57 -31.43 12.01
CA ALA A 16 28.80 -30.24 12.78
C ALA A 16 29.83 -29.43 11.98
N CYS A 17 29.39 -28.32 11.38
CA CYS A 17 30.29 -27.23 11.11
C CYS A 17 30.77 -26.74 12.48
N THR A 18 31.82 -27.36 12.99
CA THR A 18 32.66 -26.75 14.03
C THR A 18 33.49 -25.67 13.35
N GLY A 19 32.82 -24.62 12.88
CA GLY A 19 33.46 -23.31 12.83
C GLY A 19 33.57 -22.89 14.29
N GLY A 20 34.78 -22.88 14.83
CA GLY A 20 34.99 -22.37 16.18
C GLY A 20 34.35 -20.98 16.28
N LEU A 21 33.43 -20.80 17.23
CA LEU A 21 32.98 -19.46 17.60
C LEU A 21 34.24 -18.65 17.90
N ALA A 22 34.43 -17.55 17.19
CA ALA A 22 35.51 -16.63 17.52
C ALA A 22 35.33 -16.23 18.99
N GLU A 23 36.40 -16.26 19.79
CA GLU A 23 36.30 -15.82 21.17
C GLU A 23 35.78 -14.37 21.20
N PRO A 24 34.82 -14.05 22.09
CA PRO A 24 34.28 -12.70 22.18
C PRO A 24 35.41 -11.73 22.53
N LEU A 25 35.34 -10.50 22.01
CA LEU A 25 36.30 -9.45 22.33
C LEU A 25 36.27 -9.11 23.83
N LEU A 26 35.10 -9.26 24.45
CA LEU A 26 34.89 -9.04 25.86
C LEU A 26 33.65 -9.81 26.32
N SER A 27 33.65 -10.37 27.53
CA SER A 27 32.49 -11.04 28.09
C SER A 27 32.34 -10.85 29.61
N TRP A 28 31.11 -11.01 30.09
CA TRP A 28 30.72 -10.94 31.50
C TRP A 28 29.70 -12.03 31.82
N ASN A 29 29.91 -12.72 32.95
CA ASN A 29 29.07 -13.85 33.39
C ASN A 29 28.54 -13.68 34.82
N PHE A 30 28.77 -12.52 35.44
CA PHE A 30 28.22 -12.09 36.72
C PHE A 30 28.30 -13.09 37.88
N THR A 31 29.25 -14.02 37.83
CA THR A 31 29.39 -15.08 38.84
C THR A 31 29.89 -14.52 40.17
N ASP A 32 30.80 -13.55 40.12
CA ASP A 32 31.49 -12.98 41.28
C ASP A 32 31.04 -11.55 41.65
N GLY A 33 30.12 -10.95 40.88
CA GLY A 33 29.68 -9.57 41.08
C GLY A 33 28.93 -9.00 39.88
N THR A 34 28.67 -7.68 39.88
CA THR A 34 28.00 -7.00 38.75
C THR A 34 28.95 -6.67 37.60
N ASP A 35 30.23 -7.03 37.72
CA ASP A 35 31.29 -6.73 36.76
C ASP A 35 31.38 -5.26 36.32
N GLY A 36 31.03 -4.34 37.21
CA GLY A 36 31.05 -2.88 36.96
C GLY A 36 29.75 -2.32 36.39
N PHE A 37 28.77 -3.16 36.04
CA PHE A 37 27.45 -2.68 35.64
C PHE A 37 26.70 -2.07 36.83
N SER A 38 26.13 -0.90 36.59
CA SER A 38 25.34 -0.15 37.57
C SER A 38 24.14 0.51 36.89
N TYR A 39 23.09 0.79 37.65
CA TYR A 39 21.91 1.47 37.13
C TYR A 39 22.18 2.95 36.92
N ASN A 40 21.93 3.42 35.70
CA ASN A 40 22.13 4.80 35.29
C ASN A 40 20.78 5.49 35.03
N LYS A 41 20.27 6.18 36.04
CA LYS A 41 18.99 6.88 35.99
C LYS A 41 18.96 8.05 34.99
N ASP A 42 20.12 8.62 34.64
CA ASP A 42 20.20 9.81 33.77
C ASP A 42 19.91 9.43 32.30
N TRP A 43 19.92 8.13 32.01
CA TRP A 43 19.62 7.52 30.72
C TRP A 43 18.22 6.90 30.66
N ASN A 44 17.36 7.19 31.64
CA ASN A 44 15.97 6.79 31.56
C ASN A 44 15.21 7.65 30.55
N TYR A 45 14.27 7.03 29.84
CA TYR A 45 13.36 7.73 28.94
C TYR A 45 11.96 7.16 29.12
N GLN A 46 10.99 8.02 29.44
CA GLN A 46 9.60 7.63 29.72
C GLN A 46 9.49 6.44 30.69
N TYR A 47 10.26 6.48 31.77
CA TYR A 47 10.26 5.45 32.81
C TYR A 47 9.97 6.07 34.18
N ASP A 48 8.70 6.06 34.56
CA ASP A 48 8.14 6.72 35.75
C ASP A 48 7.78 5.76 36.88
N GLY A 49 8.20 4.49 36.76
CA GLY A 49 7.97 3.40 37.72
C GLY A 49 8.48 3.66 39.14
N GLY A 50 7.99 2.89 40.12
CA GLY A 50 8.39 3.03 41.53
C GLY A 50 9.89 2.80 41.77
N LYS A 51 10.52 3.57 42.67
CA LYS A 51 11.96 3.45 42.99
C LYS A 51 12.27 2.11 43.67
N SER A 52 12.85 1.17 42.91
CA SER A 52 13.87 0.22 43.36
C SER A 52 14.43 -0.59 42.17
N THR A 53 15.40 -0.04 41.45
CA THR A 53 16.25 -0.76 40.47
C THR A 53 17.55 -1.16 41.18
N LEU A 54 17.49 -2.15 42.08
CA LEU A 54 18.72 -2.68 42.66
C LEU A 54 19.44 -3.50 41.58
N VAL A 55 20.65 -3.09 41.20
CA VAL A 55 21.55 -3.88 40.36
C VAL A 55 22.47 -4.65 41.29
N ARG A 56 22.33 -5.98 41.30
CA ARG A 56 23.19 -6.88 42.09
C ARG A 56 23.44 -8.17 41.30
N ALA A 57 24.52 -8.86 41.63
CA ALA A 57 24.67 -10.24 41.24
C ALA A 57 23.74 -11.12 42.09
N GLU A 58 22.96 -11.99 41.44
CA GLU A 58 22.09 -12.95 42.11
C GLU A 58 22.06 -14.26 41.32
N GLY A 59 22.55 -15.33 41.94
CA GLY A 59 22.58 -16.66 41.31
C GLY A 59 23.44 -16.73 40.05
N GLY A 60 24.52 -15.95 40.00
CA GLY A 60 25.43 -15.83 38.85
C GLY A 60 24.87 -14.97 37.71
N ARG A 61 23.87 -14.12 37.96
CA ARG A 61 23.25 -13.27 36.93
C ARG A 61 23.14 -11.83 37.41
N LEU A 62 23.09 -10.89 36.49
CA LEU A 62 22.80 -9.49 36.79
C LEU A 62 21.30 -9.30 36.99
N PHE A 63 20.89 -9.03 38.23
CA PHE A 63 19.50 -8.83 38.62
C PHE A 63 19.06 -7.36 38.53
N LEU A 64 17.82 -7.14 38.10
CA LEU A 64 17.13 -5.85 38.15
C LEU A 64 15.65 -6.03 38.51
N ASN A 65 15.08 -5.03 39.18
CA ASN A 65 13.64 -4.87 39.34
C ASN A 65 13.14 -3.73 38.45
N VAL A 66 12.08 -3.99 37.69
CA VAL A 66 11.48 -3.02 36.77
C VAL A 66 9.99 -2.80 37.07
N ASP A 67 9.48 -1.63 36.72
CA ASP A 67 8.08 -1.24 36.87
C ASP A 67 7.65 -0.36 35.69
N TYR A 68 7.22 -0.98 34.60
CA TYR A 68 6.74 -0.28 33.41
C TYR A 68 5.26 0.14 33.51
N SER A 69 4.59 -0.17 34.64
CA SER A 69 3.13 -0.01 34.77
C SER A 69 2.63 1.43 34.57
N ARG A 70 3.46 2.43 34.84
CA ARG A 70 3.12 3.86 34.67
C ARG A 70 3.30 4.37 33.24
N ASN A 71 4.00 3.61 32.40
CA ASN A 71 4.27 3.92 31.00
C ASN A 71 3.81 2.77 30.10
N ALA A 72 2.81 1.99 30.53
CA ALA A 72 2.36 0.77 29.85
C ALA A 72 1.79 1.02 28.44
N ALA A 73 1.37 2.25 28.13
CA ALA A 73 0.89 2.63 26.80
C ALA A 73 2.03 3.03 25.85
N GLU A 74 3.21 3.34 26.37
CA GLU A 74 4.34 3.80 25.57
C GLU A 74 4.95 2.64 24.80
N SER A 75 5.32 2.89 23.54
CA SER A 75 6.11 1.94 22.76
C SER A 75 7.57 1.90 23.18
N TRP A 76 8.01 2.82 24.06
CA TRP A 76 9.38 2.92 24.53
C TRP A 76 9.47 3.44 25.96
N SER A 77 9.51 2.55 26.95
CA SER A 77 9.79 2.89 28.35
C SER A 77 11.14 2.30 28.76
N GLN A 78 12.14 3.15 28.97
CA GLN A 78 13.55 2.76 29.03
C GLN A 78 14.18 3.00 30.40
N LEU A 79 14.90 1.99 30.88
CA LEU A 79 15.88 2.10 31.95
C LEU A 79 17.23 1.55 31.49
N THR A 80 18.32 2.08 32.04
CA THR A 80 19.66 1.79 31.49
C THR A 80 20.63 1.30 32.54
N LEU A 81 21.37 0.25 32.19
CA LEU A 81 22.58 -0.23 32.86
C LEU A 81 23.80 0.35 32.17
N THR A 82 24.79 0.81 32.93
CA THR A 82 26.05 1.28 32.36
C THR A 82 27.23 0.61 33.06
N ASN A 83 28.19 0.15 32.26
CA ASN A 83 29.52 -0.25 32.72
C ASN A 83 30.54 0.76 32.22
N TYR A 84 31.31 1.35 33.13
CA TYR A 84 32.35 2.33 32.82
C TYR A 84 33.72 1.66 32.92
N GLY A 85 34.57 1.88 31.93
CA GLY A 85 35.88 1.24 31.89
C GLY A 85 36.70 1.70 30.70
N ALA A 86 37.75 0.96 30.36
CA ALA A 86 38.50 1.14 29.12
C ALA A 86 38.42 -0.17 28.34
N PHE A 87 37.56 -0.21 27.32
CA PHE A 87 37.23 -1.44 26.60
C PHE A 87 37.80 -1.39 25.18
N SER A 88 38.65 -2.36 24.84
CA SER A 88 39.23 -2.48 23.49
C SER A 88 38.24 -3.18 22.55
N LEU A 89 37.31 -2.42 21.99
CA LEU A 89 36.18 -2.96 21.22
C LEU A 89 36.23 -2.63 19.72
N ARG A 90 37.35 -2.15 19.20
CA ARG A 90 37.45 -1.71 17.80
C ARG A 90 37.01 -2.79 16.82
N GLY A 91 36.03 -2.44 15.99
CA GLY A 91 35.44 -3.33 15.00
C GLY A 91 34.50 -4.39 15.57
N ALA A 92 34.11 -4.31 16.85
CA ALA A 92 32.95 -5.03 17.36
C ALA A 92 31.70 -4.60 16.57
N ASP A 93 30.82 -5.55 16.26
CA ASP A 93 29.63 -5.35 15.43
C ASP A 93 28.35 -5.91 16.08
N SER A 94 28.47 -6.69 17.16
CA SER A 94 27.32 -7.15 17.92
C SER A 94 27.61 -7.28 19.41
N ILE A 95 26.53 -7.21 20.19
CA ILE A 95 26.52 -7.51 21.61
C ILE A 95 25.41 -8.52 21.87
N SER A 96 25.74 -9.67 22.43
CA SER A 96 24.79 -10.74 22.74
C SER A 96 24.72 -10.98 24.24
N PHE A 97 23.57 -11.48 24.72
CA PHE A 97 23.37 -11.88 26.11
C PHE A 97 22.11 -12.71 26.29
N ASP A 98 22.02 -13.42 27.41
CA ASP A 98 20.82 -14.12 27.84
C ASP A 98 19.93 -13.20 28.69
N PHE A 99 18.66 -13.07 28.28
CA PHE A 99 17.65 -12.24 28.92
C PHE A 99 16.58 -13.11 29.59
N PHE A 100 16.34 -12.88 30.88
CA PHE A 100 15.41 -13.68 31.68
C PHE A 100 14.25 -12.84 32.19
N PHE A 101 13.04 -13.35 32.01
CA PHE A 101 11.80 -12.69 32.43
C PHE A 101 10.75 -13.71 32.90
N ASN A 102 9.75 -13.24 33.65
CA ASN A 102 8.62 -14.05 34.06
C ASN A 102 7.47 -13.88 33.05
N PRO A 103 7.17 -14.88 32.20
CA PRO A 103 6.13 -14.74 31.18
C PRO A 103 4.74 -14.48 31.74
N SER A 104 4.46 -14.84 33.01
CA SER A 104 3.15 -14.60 33.63
C SER A 104 2.88 -13.12 33.95
N LEU A 105 3.93 -12.29 34.00
CA LEU A 105 3.85 -10.85 34.22
C LEU A 105 3.84 -10.05 32.92
N LEU A 106 4.04 -10.71 31.78
CA LEU A 106 4.03 -10.09 30.46
C LEU A 106 2.63 -10.18 29.85
N GLU A 107 2.03 -9.03 29.56
CA GLU A 107 0.74 -8.96 28.89
C GLU A 107 0.82 -9.51 27.47
N LYS A 108 -0.29 -10.07 26.96
CA LYS A 108 -0.33 -10.72 25.63
C LYS A 108 0.10 -9.83 24.46
N THR A 109 -0.06 -8.51 24.59
CA THR A 109 0.28 -7.51 23.57
C THR A 109 1.57 -6.75 23.88
N GLY A 110 2.19 -7.00 25.04
CA GLY A 110 3.40 -6.32 25.48
C GLY A 110 4.65 -7.10 25.08
N SER A 111 5.76 -6.39 24.93
CA SER A 111 7.06 -6.98 24.58
C SER A 111 8.21 -6.25 25.28
N PHE A 112 9.42 -6.77 25.10
CA PHE A 112 10.65 -6.11 25.50
C PHE A 112 11.52 -5.79 24.29
N MET A 113 12.22 -4.68 24.36
CA MET A 113 13.32 -4.34 23.45
C MET A 113 14.57 -4.05 24.27
N VAL A 114 15.70 -4.09 23.60
CA VAL A 114 17.01 -3.74 24.15
C VAL A 114 17.64 -2.73 23.22
N LYS A 115 18.16 -1.64 23.79
CA LYS A 115 19.07 -0.73 23.08
C LYS A 115 20.45 -0.84 23.70
N VAL A 116 21.49 -0.86 22.86
CA VAL A 116 22.88 -0.80 23.32
C VAL A 116 23.55 0.43 22.74
N VAL A 117 24.34 1.13 23.55
CA VAL A 117 25.17 2.26 23.12
C VAL A 117 26.58 2.09 23.68
N LEU A 118 27.58 2.19 22.80
CA LEU A 118 28.99 2.22 23.14
C LEU A 118 29.47 3.68 23.08
N GLN A 119 30.22 4.13 24.09
CA GLN A 119 30.66 5.52 24.19
C GLN A 119 32.19 5.64 24.16
N ASP A 120 32.70 6.70 23.54
CA ASP A 120 34.13 7.04 23.57
C ASP A 120 34.57 7.69 24.90
N ALA A 121 35.84 8.08 24.99
CA ALA A 121 36.42 8.78 26.15
C ALA A 121 35.77 10.14 26.47
N SER A 122 35.00 10.73 25.54
CA SER A 122 34.22 11.94 25.75
C SER A 122 32.76 11.64 26.11
N TYR A 123 32.41 10.36 26.30
CA TYR A 123 31.06 9.86 26.52
C TYR A 123 30.09 10.14 25.35
N ASN A 124 30.60 10.33 24.13
CA ASN A 124 29.76 10.40 22.94
C ASN A 124 29.45 8.99 22.45
N GLY A 125 28.20 8.74 22.03
CA GLY A 125 27.82 7.48 21.40
C GLY A 125 28.58 7.29 20.08
N VAL A 126 29.35 6.21 19.98
CA VAL A 126 30.19 5.89 18.80
C VAL A 126 29.69 4.68 18.03
N ALA A 127 28.87 3.83 18.66
CA ALA A 127 28.11 2.78 18.02
C ALA A 127 26.86 2.51 18.87
N GLU A 128 25.73 2.26 18.23
CA GLU A 128 24.49 1.89 18.92
C GLU A 128 23.74 0.81 18.13
N GLY A 129 22.76 0.18 18.75
CA GLY A 129 21.93 -0.82 18.11
C GLY A 129 20.70 -1.14 18.95
N VAL A 130 19.66 -1.67 18.31
CA VAL A 130 18.40 -2.04 18.95
C VAL A 130 17.97 -3.43 18.52
N ALA A 131 17.48 -4.23 19.46
CA ALA A 131 16.88 -5.53 19.16
C ALA A 131 15.58 -5.74 19.95
N THR A 132 14.64 -6.46 19.35
CA THR A 132 13.46 -6.98 20.04
C THR A 132 13.81 -8.29 20.73
N VAL A 133 13.31 -8.50 21.95
CA VAL A 133 13.48 -9.77 22.66
C VAL A 133 12.42 -10.77 22.18
N ASP A 134 12.85 -11.90 21.61
CA ASP A 134 11.92 -12.97 21.24
C ASP A 134 11.42 -13.75 22.47
N THR A 135 10.32 -13.27 23.05
CA THR A 135 9.68 -13.89 24.20
C THR A 135 8.90 -15.16 23.84
N SER A 136 8.63 -15.41 22.55
CA SER A 136 7.79 -16.52 22.10
C SER A 136 8.54 -17.85 22.10
N HIS A 137 9.81 -17.84 21.70
CA HIS A 137 10.70 -19.01 21.67
C HIS A 137 11.59 -19.15 22.92
N ALA A 138 11.42 -18.29 23.93
CA ALA A 138 12.22 -18.33 25.15
C ALA A 138 12.19 -19.70 25.85
N LEU A 139 13.32 -20.21 26.31
CA LEU A 139 13.41 -21.54 26.94
C LEU A 139 13.02 -21.48 28.41
N ALA A 140 12.31 -22.51 28.91
CA ALA A 140 12.04 -22.62 30.34
C ALA A 140 13.36 -22.84 31.10
N VAL A 141 13.55 -22.14 32.23
CA VAL A 141 14.74 -22.30 33.06
C VAL A 141 14.39 -22.71 34.48
N SER A 142 15.27 -23.49 35.09
CA SER A 142 15.18 -23.89 36.49
C SER A 142 15.57 -22.73 37.41
N ALA A 143 14.67 -21.74 37.54
CA ALA A 143 14.82 -20.58 38.40
C ALA A 143 13.51 -20.29 39.18
N PRO A 144 13.56 -19.59 40.32
CA PRO A 144 12.36 -19.24 41.09
C PRO A 144 11.34 -18.47 40.24
N GLY A 145 10.05 -18.78 40.36
CA GLY A 145 8.96 -17.99 39.77
C GLY A 145 8.58 -18.29 38.32
N GLY A 146 9.08 -19.37 37.70
CA GLY A 146 8.64 -19.80 36.36
C GLY A 146 9.23 -18.99 35.20
N MET A 147 10.45 -18.49 35.38
CA MET A 147 11.16 -17.65 34.40
C MET A 147 11.43 -18.38 33.07
N ARG A 148 11.52 -17.60 31.98
CA ARG A 148 12.01 -18.05 30.68
C ARG A 148 13.25 -17.24 30.26
N LYS A 149 14.10 -17.85 29.45
CA LYS A 149 15.35 -17.30 28.91
C LYS A 149 15.25 -17.10 27.41
N ALA A 150 15.46 -15.88 26.93
CA ALA A 150 15.64 -15.56 25.52
C ALA A 150 17.11 -15.19 25.29
N HIS A 151 17.70 -15.68 24.21
CA HIS A 151 19.00 -15.19 23.77
C HIS A 151 18.76 -13.93 22.92
N VAL A 152 19.48 -12.85 23.21
CA VAL A 152 19.35 -11.57 22.52
C VAL A 152 20.66 -11.26 21.85
N THR A 153 20.61 -10.88 20.57
CA THR A 153 21.75 -10.34 19.83
C THR A 153 21.38 -8.95 19.34
N VAL A 154 22.08 -7.94 19.83
CA VAL A 154 21.98 -6.56 19.38
C VAL A 154 23.07 -6.32 18.35
N ARG A 155 22.67 -6.15 17.09
CA ARG A 155 23.57 -5.69 16.02
C ARG A 155 23.78 -4.19 16.17
N LEU A 156 25.04 -3.76 16.10
CA LEU A 156 25.38 -2.34 16.09
C LEU A 156 25.17 -1.80 14.68
N ASP A 157 24.60 -0.60 14.56
CA ASP A 157 24.31 0.09 13.29
C ASP A 157 25.60 0.30 12.48
N ASN A 158 26.74 0.41 13.15
CA ASN A 158 28.07 0.47 12.55
C ASN A 158 29.09 -0.27 13.45
N PRO A 159 30.16 -0.85 12.89
CA PRO A 159 31.28 -1.35 13.68
C PRO A 159 31.90 -0.25 14.55
N VAL A 160 32.35 -0.61 15.75
CA VAL A 160 32.97 0.35 16.69
C VAL A 160 34.21 1.01 16.08
N PRO A 161 34.24 2.35 15.92
CA PRO A 161 35.31 3.04 15.21
C PRO A 161 36.53 3.36 16.08
N CYS A 162 36.34 3.50 17.39
CA CYS A 162 37.39 3.92 18.32
C CYS A 162 38.23 2.73 18.84
N GLU A 163 39.50 3.01 19.16
CA GLU A 163 40.41 2.02 19.75
C GLU A 163 39.99 1.60 21.17
N SER A 164 39.38 2.51 21.94
CA SER A 164 38.92 2.24 23.30
C SER A 164 37.59 2.94 23.59
N CYS A 165 36.58 2.17 24.02
CA CYS A 165 35.31 2.70 24.53
C CYS A 165 35.41 2.95 26.04
N ALA A 166 34.86 4.06 26.51
CA ALA A 166 34.83 4.41 27.93
C ALA A 166 33.59 3.90 28.68
N ALA A 167 32.53 3.53 27.94
CA ALA A 167 31.32 2.99 28.53
C ALA A 167 30.53 2.09 27.58
N ILE A 168 29.77 1.18 28.20
CA ILE A 168 28.79 0.30 27.55
C ILE A 168 27.47 0.51 28.27
N ALA A 169 26.47 1.01 27.55
CA ALA A 169 25.13 1.22 28.07
C ALA A 169 24.17 0.19 27.48
N ILE A 170 23.52 -0.61 28.32
CA ILE A 170 22.48 -1.57 27.96
C ILE A 170 21.15 -1.07 28.52
N SER A 171 20.31 -0.59 27.63
CA SER A 171 18.97 -0.08 27.91
C SER A 171 17.94 -1.20 27.76
N LEU A 172 17.21 -1.49 28.83
CA LEU A 172 16.09 -2.41 28.82
C LEU A 172 14.79 -1.61 28.63
N VAL A 173 14.01 -2.00 27.63
CA VAL A 173 12.84 -1.23 27.18
C VAL A 173 11.58 -2.07 27.34
N GLY A 174 10.62 -1.57 28.10
CA GLY A 174 9.24 -2.05 28.08
C GLY A 174 8.50 -1.45 26.89
N CYS A 175 7.95 -2.28 26.02
CA CYS A 175 7.16 -1.84 24.87
C CYS A 175 5.69 -2.27 25.05
N LYS A 176 4.80 -1.29 25.21
CA LYS A 176 3.35 -1.48 25.41
C LYS A 176 3.03 -2.51 26.49
N THR A 177 3.73 -2.43 27.62
CA THR A 177 3.66 -3.43 28.68
C THR A 177 3.64 -2.78 30.07
N ALA A 178 2.75 -3.27 30.94
CA ALA A 178 2.75 -2.89 32.35
C ALA A 178 3.67 -3.77 33.21
N TYR A 179 4.58 -4.54 32.59
CA TYR A 179 5.42 -5.52 33.28
C TYR A 179 6.10 -4.92 34.52
N LYS A 180 5.85 -5.56 35.65
CA LYS A 180 6.37 -5.15 36.96
C LYS A 180 6.91 -6.36 37.69
N GLY A 181 8.22 -6.47 37.77
CA GLY A 181 8.89 -7.61 38.38
C GLY A 181 10.36 -7.68 38.05
N SER A 182 10.96 -8.82 38.37
CA SER A 182 12.39 -9.06 38.15
C SER A 182 12.71 -9.29 36.68
N LEU A 183 13.86 -8.79 36.25
CA LEU A 183 14.56 -9.17 35.03
C LEU A 183 15.98 -9.59 35.38
N TYR A 184 16.57 -10.49 34.60
CA TYR A 184 17.97 -10.85 34.73
C TYR A 184 18.66 -10.80 33.36
N ILE A 185 19.94 -10.45 33.37
CA ILE A 185 20.85 -10.55 32.22
C ILE A 185 22.01 -11.45 32.63
N ASP A 186 22.47 -12.30 31.71
CA ASP A 186 23.64 -13.15 31.90
C ASP A 186 24.41 -13.31 30.58
N ASP A 187 25.64 -13.82 30.66
CA ASP A 187 26.49 -14.17 29.51
C ASP A 187 26.59 -13.03 28.46
N VAL A 188 26.87 -11.80 28.92
CA VAL A 188 27.04 -10.66 28.02
C VAL A 188 28.33 -10.83 27.25
N ALA A 189 28.29 -10.82 25.93
CA ALA A 189 29.45 -10.92 25.05
C ALA A 189 29.45 -9.78 24.03
N VAL A 190 30.59 -9.09 23.90
CA VAL A 190 30.86 -8.19 22.79
C VAL A 190 31.63 -8.96 21.74
N GLU A 191 31.08 -9.04 20.54
CA GLU A 191 31.56 -9.94 19.52
C GLU A 191 32.06 -9.16 18.32
N LYS A 192 33.04 -9.75 17.65
CA LYS A 192 33.51 -9.35 16.33
C LYS A 192 33.21 -10.49 15.40
N GLY A 193 31.97 -10.54 14.92
CA GLY A 193 31.66 -11.35 13.75
C GLY A 193 32.32 -10.69 12.54
N SER A 194 32.74 -11.48 11.56
CA SER A 194 32.66 -10.96 10.18
C SER A 194 31.24 -10.44 10.04
N PHE A 195 31.06 -9.16 9.70
CA PHE A 195 29.80 -8.65 9.15
C PHE A 195 29.33 -9.74 8.17
N ALA A 196 28.39 -10.59 8.57
CA ALA A 196 27.68 -11.39 7.61
C ALA A 196 26.99 -10.30 6.81
N SER A 197 27.46 -10.05 5.58
CA SER A 197 26.98 -8.94 4.76
C SER A 197 25.47 -8.93 4.90
N ASP A 198 24.87 -7.83 5.32
CA ASP A 198 23.44 -7.62 5.38
C ASP A 198 22.79 -7.62 3.97
N GLY A 199 23.48 -8.17 2.98
CA GLY A 199 23.22 -8.04 1.55
C GLY A 199 23.67 -6.71 0.96
N SER A 200 24.08 -5.71 1.76
CA SER A 200 24.31 -4.38 1.23
C SER A 200 25.56 -4.30 0.37
N VAL A 201 25.45 -3.54 -0.72
CA VAL A 201 26.48 -3.36 -1.74
C VAL A 201 26.73 -1.89 -1.99
N ASP A 202 27.94 -1.57 -2.45
CA ASP A 202 28.23 -0.28 -3.07
C ASP A 202 27.86 -0.33 -4.56
N SER A 203 27.15 0.68 -5.05
CA SER A 203 26.79 0.82 -6.46
C SER A 203 28.04 0.94 -7.32
N THR A 204 28.12 0.18 -8.40
CA THR A 204 29.15 0.33 -9.44
C THR A 204 28.62 1.05 -10.68
N VAL A 205 27.29 1.14 -10.81
CA VAL A 205 26.59 1.86 -11.88
C VAL A 205 26.29 3.28 -11.42
N ARG A 206 26.37 4.26 -12.32
CA ARG A 206 25.96 5.65 -12.05
C ARG A 206 24.59 5.93 -12.64
N ALA A 207 23.80 6.77 -11.98
CA ALA A 207 22.54 7.27 -12.50
C ALA A 207 22.77 8.26 -13.65
N THR A 208 22.39 7.89 -14.88
CA THR A 208 22.51 8.71 -16.10
C THR A 208 21.19 8.86 -16.86
N GLY A 209 20.18 8.02 -16.58
CA GLY A 209 18.87 8.04 -17.25
C GLY A 209 18.17 9.40 -17.18
N GLY A 210 18.42 10.16 -16.11
CA GLY A 210 17.89 11.50 -15.91
C GLY A 210 18.41 12.57 -16.86
N GLN A 211 19.28 12.25 -17.83
CA GLN A 211 19.69 13.14 -18.92
C GLN A 211 18.73 13.09 -20.12
N GLN A 212 17.96 12.01 -20.24
CA GLN A 212 17.03 11.82 -21.35
C GLN A 212 15.76 12.65 -21.13
N ARG A 213 15.14 13.15 -22.20
CA ARG A 213 13.95 14.00 -22.09
C ARG A 213 12.85 13.48 -23.01
N VAL A 214 11.63 13.52 -22.50
CA VAL A 214 10.43 13.45 -23.32
C VAL A 214 10.24 14.83 -23.94
N GLU A 215 10.20 14.92 -25.26
CA GLU A 215 9.97 16.20 -25.95
C GLU A 215 8.55 16.26 -26.52
N LEU A 216 7.94 17.44 -26.48
CA LEU A 216 6.69 17.72 -27.17
C LEU A 216 6.98 18.35 -28.54
N ARG A 217 6.40 17.77 -29.60
CA ARG A 217 6.43 18.34 -30.96
C ARG A 217 5.05 18.24 -31.58
N SER A 218 4.33 19.37 -31.65
CA SER A 218 3.07 19.55 -32.38
C SER A 218 2.13 18.32 -32.33
N ARG A 219 1.37 18.16 -31.23
CA ARG A 219 0.47 17.03 -30.97
C ARG A 219 1.13 15.63 -30.89
N SER A 220 2.45 15.56 -30.85
CA SER A 220 3.19 14.30 -30.72
C SER A 220 4.23 14.39 -29.60
N LEU A 221 4.56 13.23 -29.03
CA LEU A 221 5.73 13.07 -28.17
C LEU A 221 6.90 12.53 -28.98
N VAL A 222 8.10 13.00 -28.68
CA VAL A 222 9.34 12.38 -29.13
C VAL A 222 9.99 11.69 -27.93
N LEU A 223 10.11 10.38 -28.04
CA LEU A 223 10.47 9.46 -26.97
C LEU A 223 11.60 8.54 -27.46
N PRO A 224 12.50 8.05 -26.61
CA PRO A 224 13.51 7.09 -27.04
C PRO A 224 12.89 5.75 -27.46
N GLY A 225 13.37 5.19 -28.56
CA GLY A 225 13.04 3.85 -29.05
C GLY A 225 13.98 2.77 -28.52
N LYS A 226 13.64 1.50 -28.80
CA LYS A 226 14.43 0.32 -28.36
C LYS A 226 15.88 0.32 -28.84
N ASP A 227 16.15 0.89 -30.02
CA ASP A 227 17.50 0.99 -30.59
C ASP A 227 18.21 2.30 -30.21
N GLY A 228 17.65 3.07 -29.27
CA GLY A 228 18.12 4.39 -28.86
C GLY A 228 17.78 5.52 -29.83
N LYS A 229 17.10 5.25 -30.95
CA LYS A 229 16.63 6.30 -31.87
C LYS A 229 15.30 6.87 -31.40
N ALA A 230 15.12 8.16 -31.61
CA ALA A 230 13.88 8.86 -31.28
C ALA A 230 12.68 8.32 -32.09
N VAL A 231 11.59 8.00 -31.39
CA VAL A 231 10.28 7.64 -31.93
C VAL A 231 9.34 8.81 -31.72
N THR A 232 8.62 9.20 -32.78
CA THR A 232 7.56 10.22 -32.68
C THR A 232 6.20 9.53 -32.58
N ALA A 233 5.50 9.71 -31.46
CA ALA A 233 4.19 9.13 -31.21
C ALA A 233 3.11 10.22 -31.20
N GLY A 234 2.18 10.15 -32.16
CA GLY A 234 1.07 11.09 -32.29
C GLY A 234 -0.13 10.76 -31.41
N THR A 235 -0.94 11.77 -31.14
CA THR A 235 -2.17 11.67 -30.35
C THR A 235 -3.43 11.61 -31.22
N SER A 236 -4.50 10.99 -30.70
CA SER A 236 -5.80 10.93 -31.37
C SER A 236 -6.40 12.33 -31.61
N SER A 237 -7.17 12.46 -32.69
CA SER A 237 -7.81 13.74 -33.08
C SER A 237 -9.06 14.06 -32.27
N SER A 238 -9.68 13.05 -31.65
CA SER A 238 -10.83 13.16 -30.75
C SER A 238 -10.67 12.14 -29.63
N LEU A 239 -11.09 12.49 -28.42
CA LEU A 239 -11.03 11.59 -27.25
C LEU A 239 -12.43 11.18 -26.81
N GLN A 240 -12.61 9.91 -26.46
CA GLN A 240 -13.80 9.42 -25.78
C GLN A 240 -13.45 9.19 -24.32
N LEU A 241 -13.78 10.18 -23.49
CA LEU A 241 -13.52 10.15 -22.06
C LEU A 241 -14.80 9.77 -21.30
N ALA A 242 -14.63 9.16 -20.15
CA ALA A 242 -15.70 8.93 -19.17
C ALA A 242 -16.31 10.25 -18.69
N ASP A 243 -15.49 11.31 -18.63
CA ASP A 243 -15.96 12.68 -18.48
C ASP A 243 -15.86 13.47 -19.81
N PRO A 244 -16.96 13.66 -20.54
CA PRO A 244 -16.96 14.50 -21.75
C PRO A 244 -16.73 16.00 -21.45
N LEU A 245 -16.81 16.42 -20.18
CA LEU A 245 -16.51 17.78 -19.73
C LEU A 245 -15.12 17.89 -19.09
N ALA A 246 -14.30 16.84 -19.16
CA ALA A 246 -12.95 16.82 -18.61
C ALA A 246 -12.19 18.08 -19.04
N ASP A 247 -11.49 18.70 -18.09
CA ASP A 247 -10.79 19.95 -18.32
C ASP A 247 -9.62 19.77 -19.30
N LYS A 248 -9.04 20.90 -19.72
CA LYS A 248 -7.95 20.88 -20.70
C LYS A 248 -6.76 20.07 -20.22
N GLY A 249 -6.37 20.22 -18.96
CA GLY A 249 -5.23 19.50 -18.37
C GLY A 249 -5.41 17.98 -18.41
N THR A 250 -6.63 17.52 -18.16
CA THR A 250 -7.05 16.11 -18.17
C THR A 250 -7.05 15.53 -19.57
N ARG A 251 -7.63 16.24 -20.53
CA ARG A 251 -7.59 15.82 -21.95
C ARG A 251 -6.15 15.75 -22.47
N SER A 252 -5.31 16.74 -22.12
CA SER A 252 -3.90 16.74 -22.49
C SER A 252 -3.13 15.60 -21.83
N LEU A 253 -3.42 15.25 -20.56
CA LEU A 253 -2.80 14.11 -19.90
C LEU A 253 -3.22 12.79 -20.53
N TYR A 254 -4.52 12.59 -20.82
CA TYR A 254 -4.98 11.38 -21.51
C TYR A 254 -4.23 11.17 -22.81
N ALA A 255 -4.12 12.22 -23.63
CA ALA A 255 -3.42 12.16 -24.90
C ALA A 255 -1.90 11.98 -24.73
N TYR A 256 -1.29 12.54 -23.68
CA TYR A 256 0.10 12.25 -23.32
C TYR A 256 0.29 10.75 -23.02
N LEU A 257 -0.55 10.16 -22.17
CA LEU A 257 -0.52 8.73 -21.84
C LEU A 257 -0.70 7.87 -23.10
N GLU A 258 -1.66 8.24 -23.96
CA GLU A 258 -1.89 7.57 -25.25
C GLU A 258 -0.63 7.56 -26.14
N ALA A 259 0.08 8.69 -26.22
CA ALA A 259 1.31 8.78 -27.00
C ALA A 259 2.46 7.97 -26.38
N VAL A 260 2.56 7.89 -25.05
CA VAL A 260 3.53 7.01 -24.38
C VAL A 260 3.25 5.55 -24.74
N GLY A 261 2.00 5.08 -24.61
CA GLY A 261 1.59 3.71 -24.97
C GLY A 261 1.68 3.37 -26.46
N LYS A 262 1.84 4.37 -27.34
CA LYS A 262 2.14 4.18 -28.78
C LYS A 262 3.65 4.12 -29.07
N SER A 263 4.50 4.21 -28.05
CA SER A 263 5.95 4.19 -28.15
C SER A 263 6.54 3.01 -27.36
N PRO A 264 7.82 2.67 -27.57
CA PRO A 264 8.50 1.69 -26.72
C PRO A 264 8.89 2.21 -25.33
N SER A 265 8.62 3.49 -25.01
CA SER A 265 8.90 4.05 -23.69
C SER A 265 7.79 3.69 -22.71
N VAL A 266 8.17 3.44 -21.47
CA VAL A 266 7.26 3.05 -20.38
C VAL A 266 7.59 3.90 -19.17
N MET A 267 6.57 4.53 -18.59
CA MET A 267 6.74 5.25 -17.33
C MET A 267 6.85 4.29 -16.16
N PHE A 268 7.84 4.53 -15.30
CA PHE A 268 7.97 3.82 -14.04
C PHE A 268 7.06 4.46 -12.99
N GLY A 269 6.25 3.64 -12.31
CA GLY A 269 5.41 4.06 -11.20
C GLY A 269 5.84 3.44 -9.87
N HIS A 270 5.66 4.19 -8.79
CA HIS A 270 5.93 3.75 -7.42
C HIS A 270 4.82 4.25 -6.47
N GLN A 271 4.16 3.34 -5.78
CA GLN A 271 3.19 3.69 -4.72
C GLN A 271 3.93 4.34 -3.55
N ASN A 272 3.35 5.39 -2.97
CA ASN A 272 3.89 6.07 -1.79
C ASN A 272 5.33 6.56 -1.93
N ASP A 273 5.77 6.86 -3.17
CA ASP A 273 7.15 7.24 -3.50
C ASP A 273 7.72 8.38 -2.65
N THR A 274 6.88 9.28 -2.14
CA THR A 274 7.28 10.39 -1.26
C THR A 274 6.60 10.35 0.12
N THR A 275 5.87 9.29 0.41
CA THR A 275 5.09 9.11 1.63
C THR A 275 5.87 8.24 2.61
N ASP A 276 6.45 7.14 2.14
CA ASP A 276 7.21 6.17 2.93
C ASP A 276 8.51 5.80 2.20
N LYS A 277 9.45 5.22 2.95
CA LYS A 277 10.72 4.72 2.43
C LYS A 277 11.34 3.69 3.37
N ALA A 278 12.16 2.80 2.83
CA ALA A 278 13.03 1.88 3.56
C ALA A 278 14.45 2.44 3.79
N GLY A 279 14.97 3.30 2.91
CA GLY A 279 16.34 3.79 2.99
C GLY A 279 16.67 4.71 4.17
N GLY A 280 17.92 5.15 4.25
CA GLY A 280 18.46 5.94 5.35
C GLY A 280 17.66 7.24 5.62
N ALA A 281 17.34 7.49 6.89
CA ALA A 281 16.51 8.63 7.30
C ALA A 281 17.15 10.02 7.06
N SER A 282 18.46 10.08 6.83
CA SER A 282 19.20 11.31 6.52
C SER A 282 19.15 11.71 5.04
N LEU A 283 18.62 10.84 4.18
CA LEU A 283 18.45 11.08 2.75
C LEU A 283 17.08 11.73 2.46
N THR A 284 16.63 11.71 1.20
CA THR A 284 15.32 12.27 0.87
C THR A 284 14.19 11.39 1.39
N PHE A 285 12.93 11.81 1.19
CA PHE A 285 11.75 11.04 1.55
C PHE A 285 11.29 10.07 0.46
N SER A 286 12.15 9.76 -0.53
CA SER A 286 11.86 8.86 -1.65
C SER A 286 13.05 7.96 -1.94
N ASP A 287 12.88 6.65 -1.83
CA ASP A 287 13.92 5.70 -2.21
C ASP A 287 14.21 5.76 -3.72
N THR A 288 13.20 6.01 -4.56
CA THR A 288 13.42 6.23 -6.00
C THR A 288 14.38 7.40 -6.24
N LYS A 289 14.18 8.51 -5.52
CA LYS A 289 15.02 9.70 -5.64
C LYS A 289 16.40 9.50 -5.05
N ASP A 290 16.52 8.75 -3.96
CA ASP A 290 17.80 8.43 -3.34
C ASP A 290 18.65 7.53 -4.24
N VAL A 291 18.02 6.59 -4.97
CA VAL A 291 18.74 5.72 -5.93
C VAL A 291 19.04 6.47 -7.23
N THR A 292 18.08 7.20 -7.80
CA THR A 292 18.15 7.66 -9.20
C THR A 292 18.38 9.15 -9.38
N GLY A 293 18.19 9.95 -8.32
CA GLY A 293 18.11 11.40 -8.39
C GLY A 293 16.77 11.94 -8.94
N SER A 294 15.79 11.07 -9.21
CA SER A 294 14.45 11.44 -9.70
C SER A 294 13.35 10.74 -8.90
N LEU A 295 12.19 11.38 -8.79
CA LEU A 295 10.95 10.68 -8.42
C LEU A 295 10.49 9.73 -9.55
N ALA A 296 9.61 8.80 -9.22
CA ALA A 296 8.88 7.98 -10.20
C ALA A 296 8.03 8.87 -11.13
N ALA A 297 7.86 8.44 -12.39
CA ALA A 297 7.02 9.18 -13.35
C ALA A 297 5.54 9.13 -12.97
N VAL A 298 5.08 8.04 -12.38
CA VAL A 298 3.73 7.89 -11.84
C VAL A 298 3.84 7.64 -10.33
N ILE A 299 3.30 8.53 -9.51
CA ILE A 299 3.28 8.33 -8.06
C ILE A 299 1.88 7.91 -7.64
N GLY A 300 1.83 6.76 -6.99
CA GLY A 300 0.62 6.25 -6.38
C GLY A 300 0.39 6.83 -4.99
N ILE A 301 -0.82 7.27 -4.73
CA ILE A 301 -1.32 7.68 -3.43
C ILE A 301 -2.52 6.80 -3.11
N ASP A 302 -2.66 6.33 -1.87
CA ASP A 302 -3.90 5.67 -1.44
C ASP A 302 -4.79 6.62 -0.65
N ALA A 303 -6.11 6.45 -0.74
CA ALA A 303 -7.06 7.15 0.11
C ALA A 303 -6.85 6.88 1.62
N LEU A 304 -6.09 5.85 2.02
CA LEU A 304 -5.56 5.67 3.38
C LEU A 304 -4.72 6.87 3.86
N SER A 305 -4.08 7.63 2.96
CA SER A 305 -3.44 8.90 3.30
C SER A 305 -4.44 9.98 3.68
N LEU A 306 -5.64 9.96 3.11
CA LEU A 306 -6.71 10.93 3.42
C LEU A 306 -7.34 10.65 4.79
N THR A 307 -7.37 9.38 5.21
CA THR A 307 -7.93 8.97 6.50
C THR A 307 -6.93 9.10 7.66
N GLY A 308 -5.65 9.36 7.38
CA GLY A 308 -4.60 9.45 8.38
C GLY A 308 -3.82 8.17 8.64
N ASN A 309 -4.03 7.12 7.84
CA ASN A 309 -3.45 5.78 8.07
C ASN A 309 -2.02 5.63 7.50
N GLU A 310 -1.73 6.21 6.33
CA GLU A 310 -0.40 6.15 5.69
C GLU A 310 0.34 7.50 5.76
N PHE A 311 -0.42 8.57 5.61
CA PHE A 311 0.06 9.95 5.71
C PHE A 311 -0.88 10.79 6.56
N SER A 312 -0.42 11.93 7.05
CA SER A 312 -1.23 12.81 7.90
C SER A 312 -0.71 14.24 7.90
N ALA A 313 -1.53 15.17 8.39
CA ALA A 313 -1.12 16.54 8.68
C ALA A 313 0.11 16.61 9.61
N GLY A 314 0.18 15.73 10.61
CA GLY A 314 1.32 15.66 11.52
C GLY A 314 2.61 15.20 10.84
N LYS A 315 2.52 14.19 9.97
CA LYS A 315 3.67 13.70 9.18
C LYS A 315 4.13 14.74 8.15
N TYR A 316 3.21 15.53 7.59
CA TYR A 316 3.58 16.65 6.74
C TYR A 316 4.31 17.74 7.52
N GLN A 317 3.78 18.12 8.70
CA GLN A 317 4.41 19.12 9.56
C GLN A 317 5.83 18.73 9.97
N SER A 318 6.05 17.46 10.37
CA SER A 318 7.38 17.01 10.77
C SER A 318 8.40 17.04 9.62
N ARG A 319 7.95 16.86 8.38
CA ARG A 319 8.81 16.85 7.19
C ARG A 319 9.07 18.24 6.60
N TYR A 320 8.05 19.09 6.57
CA TYR A 320 8.07 20.34 5.80
C TYR A 320 7.91 21.60 6.66
N GLY A 321 7.64 21.46 7.96
CA GLY A 321 7.47 22.59 8.88
C GLY A 321 6.16 23.38 8.72
N GLU A 322 5.35 23.07 7.71
CA GLU A 322 4.03 23.65 7.48
C GLU A 322 2.93 22.83 8.16
N SER A 323 1.98 23.50 8.80
CA SER A 323 0.91 22.87 9.57
C SER A 323 -0.44 22.99 8.88
N PHE A 324 -1.17 21.88 8.86
CA PHE A 324 -2.59 21.83 8.53
C PHE A 324 -3.44 21.61 9.79
N PRO A 325 -4.76 21.88 9.78
CA PRO A 325 -5.64 21.59 10.90
C PRO A 325 -5.55 20.13 11.36
N ALA A 326 -5.77 19.85 12.64
CA ALA A 326 -5.85 18.46 13.08
C ALA A 326 -7.12 17.77 12.54
N GLY A 327 -7.03 16.45 12.31
CA GLY A 327 -8.17 15.62 11.93
C GLY A 327 -8.38 15.45 10.42
N PRO A 328 -9.53 14.89 10.01
CA PRO A 328 -9.74 14.43 8.63
C PRO A 328 -9.51 15.51 7.56
N ALA A 329 -9.99 16.73 7.79
CA ALA A 329 -9.84 17.82 6.83
C ALA A 329 -8.38 18.23 6.60
N GLY A 330 -7.56 18.25 7.66
CA GLY A 330 -6.14 18.57 7.50
C GLY A 330 -5.33 17.42 6.92
N ASN A 331 -5.71 16.16 7.16
CA ASN A 331 -5.09 15.02 6.48
C ASN A 331 -5.31 15.11 4.96
N VAL A 332 -6.54 15.43 4.53
CA VAL A 332 -6.86 15.69 3.12
C VAL A 332 -6.02 16.83 2.54
N GLN A 333 -5.91 17.95 3.25
CA GLN A 333 -5.11 19.10 2.82
C GLN A 333 -3.61 18.77 2.72
N ALA A 334 -3.07 18.05 3.70
CA ALA A 334 -1.68 17.63 3.73
C ALA A 334 -1.34 16.65 2.61
N ALA A 335 -2.22 15.68 2.34
CA ALA A 335 -2.06 14.76 1.22
C ALA A 335 -2.08 15.53 -0.12
N ALA A 336 -3.03 16.45 -0.31
CA ALA A 336 -3.08 17.28 -1.52
C ALA A 336 -1.82 18.16 -1.69
N ALA A 337 -1.30 18.74 -0.60
CA ALA A 337 -0.08 19.53 -0.63
C ALA A 337 1.16 18.71 -1.01
N LEU A 338 1.28 17.48 -0.49
CA LEU A 338 2.32 16.53 -0.88
C LEU A 338 2.21 16.20 -2.39
N THR A 339 1.02 15.83 -2.83
CA THR A 339 0.70 15.53 -4.23
C THR A 339 1.05 16.69 -5.16
N ASN A 340 0.74 17.93 -4.78
CA ASN A 340 1.09 19.10 -5.59
C ASN A 340 2.61 19.34 -5.65
N GLY A 341 3.34 18.99 -4.58
CA GLY A 341 4.81 18.93 -4.60
C GLY A 341 5.33 17.97 -5.65
N ASN A 342 4.76 16.76 -5.67
CA ASN A 342 5.11 15.72 -6.63
C ASN A 342 4.83 16.12 -8.08
N ILE A 343 3.67 16.72 -8.35
CA ILE A 343 3.31 17.24 -9.67
C ILE A 343 4.33 18.30 -10.15
N ARG A 344 4.77 19.21 -9.25
CA ARG A 344 5.79 20.22 -9.59
C ARG A 344 7.16 19.60 -9.92
N GLU A 345 7.44 18.40 -9.43
CA GLU A 345 8.64 17.64 -9.78
C GLU A 345 8.48 16.81 -11.08
N GLY A 346 7.30 16.79 -11.68
CA GLY A 346 7.03 16.10 -12.95
C GLY A 346 6.35 14.75 -12.80
N ALA A 347 5.78 14.43 -11.63
CA ALA A 347 5.01 13.20 -11.43
C ALA A 347 3.57 13.33 -11.97
N ILE A 348 3.07 12.23 -12.53
CA ILE A 348 1.64 11.97 -12.75
C ILE A 348 1.09 11.26 -11.52
N ILE A 349 -0.14 11.57 -11.11
CA ILE A 349 -0.70 11.07 -9.85
C ILE A 349 -1.78 10.03 -10.12
N THR A 350 -1.65 8.86 -9.50
CA THR A 350 -2.70 7.85 -9.44
C THR A 350 -3.19 7.68 -8.01
N LEU A 351 -4.51 7.61 -7.81
CA LEU A 351 -5.17 7.47 -6.52
C LEU A 351 -5.88 6.12 -6.43
N SER A 352 -5.32 5.19 -5.66
CA SER A 352 -5.99 3.94 -5.25
C SER A 352 -6.87 4.16 -4.02
N CYS A 353 -7.74 3.21 -3.71
CA CYS A 353 -8.63 3.29 -2.54
C CYS A 353 -8.78 1.96 -1.83
N HIS A 354 -7.96 1.73 -0.81
CA HIS A 354 -8.20 0.69 0.18
C HIS A 354 -9.32 1.12 1.15
N MET A 355 -10.56 1.11 0.63
CA MET A 355 -11.73 1.65 1.33
C MET A 355 -12.04 0.88 2.62
N PRO A 356 -12.38 1.56 3.73
CA PRO A 356 -12.76 0.89 4.96
C PRO A 356 -14.04 0.07 4.75
N ASN A 357 -14.18 -1.04 5.47
CA ASN A 357 -15.44 -1.75 5.50
C ASN A 357 -16.51 -0.87 6.18
N PHE A 358 -17.44 -0.33 5.39
CA PHE A 358 -18.44 0.62 5.88
C PHE A 358 -19.41 0.07 6.93
N SER A 359 -19.49 -1.25 7.11
CA SER A 359 -20.26 -1.86 8.20
C SER A 359 -19.61 -1.66 9.58
N LEU A 360 -18.29 -1.38 9.61
CA LEU A 360 -17.50 -1.13 10.82
C LEU A 360 -17.30 0.36 11.09
N VAL A 361 -17.56 1.22 10.10
CA VAL A 361 -17.40 2.67 10.21
C VAL A 361 -18.44 3.25 11.18
N LYS A 362 -17.94 3.97 12.18
CA LYS A 362 -18.76 4.59 13.24
C LYS A 362 -18.84 6.10 13.04
N GLU A 363 -19.91 6.68 13.53
CA GLU A 363 -20.03 8.14 13.63
C GLU A 363 -19.15 8.69 14.75
N ARG A 364 -18.46 9.81 14.49
CA ARG A 364 -17.62 10.51 15.46
C ARG A 364 -18.49 11.34 16.40
N LYS A 365 -18.20 11.24 17.70
CA LYS A 365 -18.78 12.14 18.71
C LYS A 365 -18.22 13.54 18.48
N GLY A 366 -19.10 14.55 18.42
CA GLY A 366 -18.70 15.95 18.29
C GLY A 366 -18.72 16.51 16.86
N TYR A 367 -19.15 15.73 15.86
CA TYR A 367 -19.40 16.26 14.50
C TYR A 367 -20.38 17.44 14.52
N ASN A 368 -20.00 18.53 13.86
CA ASN A 368 -20.79 19.73 13.69
C ASN A 368 -21.05 20.00 12.21
N ALA A 369 -22.25 19.67 11.75
CA ALA A 369 -22.67 19.83 10.35
C ALA A 369 -22.61 21.28 9.81
N LYS A 370 -22.43 22.31 10.67
CA LYS A 370 -22.26 23.71 10.25
C LYS A 370 -20.80 24.10 10.05
N LYS A 371 -19.85 23.33 10.57
CA LYS A 371 -18.41 23.67 10.58
C LYS A 371 -17.55 22.62 9.90
N ASP A 372 -17.91 21.36 10.07
CA ASP A 372 -17.10 20.23 9.64
C ASP A 372 -17.55 19.74 8.26
N PRO A 373 -16.63 19.26 7.42
CA PRO A 373 -17.00 18.59 6.18
C PRO A 373 -17.80 17.32 6.48
N SER A 374 -18.67 16.91 5.55
CA SER A 374 -19.56 15.74 5.72
C SER A 374 -18.82 14.47 6.13
N TYR A 375 -17.62 14.26 5.58
CA TYR A 375 -16.78 13.10 5.87
C TYR A 375 -16.20 13.08 7.29
N ALA A 376 -16.10 14.22 7.97
CA ALA A 376 -15.68 14.26 9.38
C ALA A 376 -16.74 13.68 10.33
N ARG A 377 -17.96 13.42 9.84
CA ARG A 377 -18.99 12.70 10.60
C ARG A 377 -18.56 11.27 10.91
N TYR A 378 -17.74 10.64 10.07
CA TYR A 378 -17.42 9.22 10.14
C TYR A 378 -15.95 8.98 10.49
N ASP A 379 -15.68 7.86 11.15
CA ASP A 379 -14.33 7.40 11.41
C ASP A 379 -13.90 6.36 10.37
N PHE A 380 -13.09 6.80 9.41
CA PHE A 380 -12.51 5.97 8.36
C PHE A 380 -11.09 5.48 8.67
N SER A 381 -10.60 5.69 9.90
CA SER A 381 -9.26 5.24 10.31
C SER A 381 -9.18 3.71 10.48
N GLY A 382 -7.96 3.19 10.47
CA GLY A 382 -7.65 1.76 10.46
C GLY A 382 -7.68 1.13 9.06
N TYR A 383 -7.23 -0.12 9.00
CA TYR A 383 -7.20 -0.92 7.78
C TYR A 383 -8.23 -2.05 7.88
N THR A 384 -9.34 -1.90 7.17
CA THR A 384 -10.41 -2.91 7.12
C THR A 384 -10.91 -3.32 5.72
N PRO A 385 -10.23 -3.02 4.58
CA PRO A 385 -10.70 -3.49 3.27
C PRO A 385 -10.72 -5.03 3.20
N ASN A 386 -9.85 -5.69 3.97
CA ASN A 386 -9.74 -7.14 4.07
C ASN A 386 -10.78 -7.80 5.00
N VAL A 387 -11.59 -7.02 5.70
CA VAL A 387 -12.73 -7.57 6.45
C VAL A 387 -13.87 -7.73 5.45
N THR A 388 -14.15 -8.97 5.05
CA THR A 388 -15.07 -9.26 3.94
C THR A 388 -16.52 -9.57 4.36
N THR A 389 -16.84 -9.36 5.64
CA THR A 389 -18.20 -9.55 6.18
C THR A 389 -19.00 -8.23 6.18
N GLY A 390 -20.31 -8.31 6.44
CA GLY A 390 -21.16 -7.12 6.60
C GLY A 390 -21.94 -6.69 5.36
N ASP A 391 -21.80 -7.42 4.25
CA ASP A 391 -22.54 -7.25 2.99
C ASP A 391 -22.40 -5.86 2.34
N VAL A 392 -21.19 -5.30 2.42
CA VAL A 392 -20.93 -3.88 2.15
C VAL A 392 -21.28 -3.49 0.71
N MET A 393 -20.77 -4.21 -0.30
CA MET A 393 -21.03 -3.88 -1.72
C MET A 393 -22.51 -3.82 -2.10
N ASN A 394 -23.33 -4.61 -1.43
CA ASN A 394 -24.76 -4.71 -1.69
C ASN A 394 -25.55 -3.61 -0.96
N GLU A 395 -24.94 -2.88 -0.03
CA GLU A 395 -25.62 -1.94 0.87
C GLU A 395 -25.08 -0.49 0.81
N ILE A 396 -24.16 -0.18 -0.12
CA ILE A 396 -23.56 1.16 -0.27
C ILE A 396 -24.23 2.05 -1.34
N LEU A 397 -25.04 1.49 -2.25
CA LEU A 397 -25.78 2.29 -3.23
C LEU A 397 -26.94 3.06 -2.56
N PRO A 398 -27.48 4.13 -3.19
CA PRO A 398 -28.58 4.91 -2.64
C PRO A 398 -29.77 4.06 -2.18
N GLY A 399 -30.12 4.19 -0.90
CA GLY A 399 -31.17 3.40 -0.24
C GLY A 399 -30.66 2.18 0.54
N GLY A 400 -29.40 1.79 0.35
CA GLY A 400 -28.71 0.78 1.16
C GLY A 400 -28.24 1.31 2.52
N LYS A 401 -28.00 0.40 3.45
CA LYS A 401 -27.68 0.66 4.86
C LYS A 401 -26.44 1.54 5.07
N TYR A 402 -25.44 1.45 4.20
CA TYR A 402 -24.15 2.13 4.32
C TYR A 402 -23.97 3.29 3.31
N SER A 403 -25.04 3.65 2.58
CA SER A 403 -24.98 4.70 1.55
C SER A 403 -24.50 6.05 2.07
N GLY A 404 -24.89 6.45 3.29
CA GLY A 404 -24.44 7.70 3.90
C GLY A 404 -22.94 7.73 4.20
N GLN A 405 -22.38 6.61 4.67
CA GLN A 405 -20.94 6.44 4.91
C GLN A 405 -20.18 6.50 3.59
N PHE A 406 -20.68 5.83 2.55
CA PHE A 406 -20.03 5.80 1.24
C PHE A 406 -20.06 7.18 0.56
N ASP A 407 -21.21 7.87 0.55
CA ASP A 407 -21.31 9.25 0.04
C ASP A 407 -20.33 10.20 0.74
N ALA A 408 -20.21 10.07 2.06
CA ALA A 408 -19.27 10.86 2.84
C ALA A 408 -17.81 10.49 2.51
N TYR A 409 -17.49 9.21 2.29
CA TYR A 409 -16.17 8.82 1.82
C TYR A 409 -15.85 9.40 0.43
N LEU A 410 -16.82 9.39 -0.49
CA LEU A 410 -16.67 10.03 -1.80
C LEU A 410 -16.54 11.55 -1.70
N ASP A 411 -17.18 12.20 -0.72
CA ASP A 411 -16.96 13.62 -0.43
C ASP A 411 -15.52 13.91 0.02
N MET A 412 -14.88 13.00 0.78
CA MET A 412 -13.47 13.11 1.18
C MET A 412 -12.54 12.99 -0.03
N VAL A 413 -12.76 11.99 -0.87
CA VAL A 413 -12.02 11.81 -2.13
C VAL A 413 -12.19 13.03 -3.03
N ALA A 414 -13.42 13.55 -3.13
CA ALA A 414 -13.70 14.74 -3.94
C ALA A 414 -12.99 16.00 -3.42
N ASP A 415 -12.95 16.21 -2.09
CA ASP A 415 -12.23 17.33 -1.49
C ASP A 415 -10.72 17.23 -1.79
N TYR A 416 -10.12 16.04 -1.68
CA TYR A 416 -8.73 15.82 -2.10
C TYR A 416 -8.52 16.18 -3.57
N ILE A 417 -9.27 15.57 -4.48
CA ILE A 417 -9.12 15.78 -5.94
C ILE A 417 -9.29 17.26 -6.30
N SER A 418 -10.23 17.97 -5.66
CA SER A 418 -10.46 19.40 -5.92
C SER A 418 -9.30 20.33 -5.52
N ARG A 419 -8.35 19.81 -4.71
CA ARG A 419 -7.17 20.55 -4.24
C ARG A 419 -5.89 20.18 -4.98
N VAL A 420 -5.94 19.17 -5.85
CA VAL A 420 -4.76 18.75 -6.63
C VAL A 420 -4.62 19.65 -7.85
N ASP A 421 -3.42 20.17 -8.09
CA ASP A 421 -3.10 21.14 -9.16
C ASP A 421 -3.15 20.55 -10.58
N GLY A 422 -3.47 19.26 -10.73
CA GLY A 422 -3.49 18.55 -12.00
C GLY A 422 -4.44 17.35 -12.01
N PRO A 423 -4.49 16.62 -13.14
CA PRO A 423 -5.38 15.48 -13.26
C PRO A 423 -4.95 14.31 -12.38
N VAL A 424 -5.93 13.57 -11.86
CA VAL A 424 -5.73 12.38 -11.02
C VAL A 424 -6.26 11.14 -11.75
N LEU A 425 -5.43 10.11 -11.88
CA LEU A 425 -5.88 8.79 -12.32
C LEU A 425 -6.53 8.09 -11.13
N PHE A 426 -7.86 8.05 -11.08
CA PHE A 426 -8.61 7.50 -9.95
C PHE A 426 -8.97 6.03 -10.17
N ARG A 427 -8.47 5.15 -9.30
CA ARG A 427 -8.58 3.68 -9.42
C ARG A 427 -9.33 3.06 -8.24
N PRO A 428 -10.67 3.16 -8.19
CA PRO A 428 -11.46 2.59 -7.10
C PRO A 428 -11.71 1.08 -7.30
N PHE A 429 -11.85 0.34 -6.20
CA PHE A 429 -12.25 -1.08 -6.19
C PHE A 429 -11.37 -1.99 -7.05
N HIS A 430 -10.05 -1.84 -6.94
CA HIS A 430 -9.07 -2.67 -7.66
C HIS A 430 -9.06 -4.13 -7.22
N GLU A 431 -8.51 -5.02 -8.04
CA GLU A 431 -8.41 -6.45 -7.74
C GLU A 431 -9.77 -7.12 -7.46
N ASN A 432 -10.84 -6.62 -8.08
CA ASN A 432 -12.21 -7.04 -7.81
C ASN A 432 -12.57 -8.46 -8.31
N THR A 433 -11.69 -9.09 -9.08
CA THR A 433 -11.76 -10.50 -9.49
C THR A 433 -11.21 -11.44 -8.42
N GLY A 434 -10.37 -10.92 -7.51
CA GLY A 434 -9.99 -11.60 -6.28
C GLY A 434 -11.10 -11.58 -5.22
N SER A 435 -10.82 -12.09 -4.03
CA SER A 435 -11.79 -12.11 -2.90
C SER A 435 -11.14 -11.84 -1.53
N TRP A 436 -10.02 -11.14 -1.52
CA TRP A 436 -9.38 -10.65 -0.29
C TRP A 436 -9.90 -9.29 0.15
N PHE A 437 -10.58 -8.52 -0.71
CA PHE A 437 -11.28 -7.29 -0.35
C PHE A 437 -12.80 -7.46 -0.34
N TRP A 438 -13.51 -6.67 0.47
CA TRP A 438 -14.97 -6.75 0.59
C TRP A 438 -15.75 -6.43 -0.70
N TRP A 439 -15.08 -5.85 -1.71
CA TRP A 439 -15.62 -5.63 -3.06
C TRP A 439 -15.29 -6.72 -4.08
N GLY A 440 -14.55 -7.74 -3.67
CA GLY A 440 -14.16 -8.86 -4.52
C GLY A 440 -15.32 -9.73 -5.02
N GLU A 441 -14.98 -10.65 -5.91
CA GLU A 441 -15.93 -11.46 -6.69
C GLU A 441 -16.93 -12.21 -5.81
N ALA A 442 -16.48 -12.80 -4.71
CA ALA A 442 -17.31 -13.59 -3.81
C ALA A 442 -18.41 -12.80 -3.09
N PHE A 443 -18.33 -11.46 -3.05
CA PHE A 443 -19.17 -10.63 -2.18
C PHE A 443 -20.24 -9.84 -2.95
N CYS A 444 -20.21 -9.81 -4.28
CA CYS A 444 -21.24 -9.16 -5.07
C CYS A 444 -21.38 -9.75 -6.48
N ASP A 445 -22.59 -9.65 -7.03
CA ASP A 445 -22.85 -9.96 -8.45
C ASP A 445 -22.10 -8.98 -9.38
N PRO A 446 -21.63 -9.43 -10.56
CA PRO A 446 -20.96 -8.55 -11.51
C PRO A 446 -21.72 -7.27 -11.85
N GLU A 447 -23.05 -7.32 -11.98
CA GLU A 447 -23.85 -6.14 -12.30
C GLU A 447 -23.96 -5.18 -11.10
N GLN A 448 -23.93 -5.72 -9.86
CA GLN A 448 -23.83 -4.89 -8.67
C GLN A 448 -22.49 -4.15 -8.61
N PHE A 449 -21.37 -4.84 -8.90
CA PHE A 449 -20.05 -4.21 -8.98
C PHE A 449 -20.06 -3.05 -9.99
N LYS A 450 -20.57 -3.30 -11.20
CA LYS A 450 -20.69 -2.27 -12.24
C LYS A 450 -21.50 -1.08 -11.76
N ASN A 451 -22.65 -1.31 -11.11
CA ASN A 451 -23.50 -0.21 -10.64
C ASN A 451 -22.83 0.62 -9.52
N VAL A 452 -22.05 -0.01 -8.63
CA VAL A 452 -21.25 0.70 -7.62
C VAL A 452 -20.15 1.55 -8.29
N PHE A 453 -19.44 1.00 -9.27
CA PHE A 453 -18.42 1.74 -10.00
C PHE A 453 -19.04 2.93 -10.76
N ARG A 454 -20.14 2.70 -11.49
CA ARG A 454 -20.90 3.75 -12.20
C ARG A 454 -21.36 4.85 -11.27
N TYR A 455 -21.91 4.48 -10.10
CA TYR A 455 -22.31 5.44 -9.08
C TYR A 455 -21.13 6.28 -8.59
N THR A 456 -19.97 5.67 -8.39
CA THR A 456 -18.75 6.37 -7.98
C THR A 456 -18.33 7.43 -9.00
N VAL A 457 -18.32 7.06 -10.28
CA VAL A 457 -18.03 7.99 -11.39
C VAL A 457 -19.04 9.13 -11.44
N VAL A 458 -20.34 8.82 -11.48
CA VAL A 458 -21.42 9.83 -11.51
C VAL A 458 -21.38 10.75 -10.29
N TYR A 459 -21.08 10.20 -9.11
CA TYR A 459 -20.99 10.99 -7.90
C TYR A 459 -19.88 12.05 -8.03
N LEU A 460 -18.67 11.63 -8.41
CA LEU A 460 -17.53 12.53 -8.53
C LEU A 460 -17.67 13.50 -9.72
N ARG A 461 -18.06 12.99 -10.90
CA ARG A 461 -18.20 13.77 -12.13
C ARG A 461 -19.40 14.73 -12.07
N ASP A 462 -20.60 14.20 -11.82
CA ASP A 462 -21.84 14.98 -12.00
C ASP A 462 -22.30 15.66 -10.72
N LYS A 463 -22.23 14.98 -9.57
CA LYS A 463 -22.68 15.53 -8.29
C LYS A 463 -21.63 16.44 -7.65
N LYS A 464 -20.35 16.10 -7.75
CA LYS A 464 -19.23 16.91 -7.22
C LYS A 464 -18.62 17.85 -8.26
N GLY A 465 -18.92 17.67 -9.54
CA GLY A 465 -18.47 18.58 -10.61
C GLY A 465 -16.97 18.52 -10.86
N LEU A 466 -16.35 17.35 -10.66
CA LEU A 466 -14.91 17.18 -10.86
C LEU A 466 -14.63 16.82 -12.31
N HIS A 467 -13.77 17.62 -12.94
CA HIS A 467 -13.36 17.49 -14.34
C HIS A 467 -11.86 17.24 -14.51
N ASN A 468 -11.14 17.04 -13.40
CA ASN A 468 -9.72 16.73 -13.34
C ASN A 468 -9.43 15.25 -13.02
N VAL A 469 -10.27 14.32 -13.52
CA VAL A 469 -10.19 12.89 -13.17
C VAL A 469 -10.16 12.02 -14.44
N LEU A 470 -9.26 11.03 -14.45
CA LEU A 470 -9.31 9.90 -15.38
C LEU A 470 -9.65 8.64 -14.58
N TYR A 471 -10.67 7.89 -14.99
CA TYR A 471 -11.15 6.72 -14.26
C TYR A 471 -10.44 5.46 -14.72
N VAL A 472 -9.83 4.74 -13.77
CA VAL A 472 -9.02 3.55 -14.03
C VAL A 472 -9.75 2.30 -13.53
N TYR A 473 -9.89 1.29 -14.39
CA TYR A 473 -10.38 -0.04 -14.03
C TYR A 473 -9.24 -1.05 -14.09
N GLY A 474 -8.79 -1.53 -12.93
CA GLY A 474 -7.74 -2.54 -12.78
C GLY A 474 -8.24 -3.72 -11.95
N PRO A 475 -8.83 -4.76 -12.56
CA PRO A 475 -9.04 -6.06 -11.91
C PRO A 475 -7.69 -6.75 -11.62
N GLY A 476 -7.74 -7.92 -11.00
CA GLY A 476 -6.56 -8.78 -10.89
C GLY A 476 -6.18 -9.42 -12.23
N SER A 477 -5.28 -10.41 -12.17
CA SER A 477 -4.71 -11.07 -13.34
C SER A 477 -5.34 -12.43 -13.67
N GLU A 478 -6.56 -12.71 -13.19
CA GLU A 478 -7.21 -14.03 -13.34
C GLU A 478 -7.83 -14.27 -14.73
N ALA A 479 -8.01 -13.21 -15.53
CA ALA A 479 -8.66 -13.28 -16.83
C ALA A 479 -7.91 -14.21 -17.80
N LYS A 480 -8.64 -15.06 -18.53
CA LYS A 480 -8.09 -15.96 -19.55
C LYS A 480 -8.47 -15.52 -20.98
N SER A 481 -9.35 -14.55 -21.08
CA SER A 481 -9.85 -13.97 -22.33
C SER A 481 -10.34 -12.54 -22.08
N THR A 482 -10.55 -11.79 -23.16
CA THR A 482 -11.19 -10.46 -23.10
C THR A 482 -12.63 -10.53 -22.59
N GLY A 483 -13.31 -11.66 -22.79
CA GLY A 483 -14.64 -11.91 -22.24
C GLY A 483 -14.65 -12.02 -20.71
N ASP A 484 -13.69 -12.75 -20.15
CA ASP A 484 -13.52 -12.88 -18.69
C ASP A 484 -13.17 -11.52 -18.08
N TYR A 485 -12.22 -10.80 -18.70
CA TYR A 485 -11.83 -9.45 -18.28
C TYR A 485 -13.02 -8.48 -18.28
N GLY A 486 -13.90 -8.61 -19.28
CA GLY A 486 -15.09 -7.77 -19.45
C GLY A 486 -16.25 -8.08 -18.51
N GLU A 487 -16.23 -9.17 -17.74
CA GLU A 487 -17.38 -9.62 -16.95
C GLU A 487 -17.88 -8.55 -15.96
N ARG A 488 -16.95 -7.89 -15.28
CA ARG A 488 -17.19 -6.84 -14.28
C ARG A 488 -16.89 -5.43 -14.80
N TYR A 489 -16.57 -5.28 -16.07
CA TYR A 489 -16.25 -3.98 -16.67
C TYR A 489 -17.45 -3.02 -16.57
N PRO A 490 -17.29 -1.82 -15.98
CA PRO A 490 -18.38 -0.85 -15.79
C PRO A 490 -19.00 -0.34 -17.10
N GLY A 491 -18.24 -0.39 -18.21
CA GLY A 491 -18.63 0.06 -19.53
C GLY A 491 -17.83 1.28 -20.01
N ASP A 492 -17.77 1.47 -21.33
CA ASP A 492 -16.91 2.47 -21.98
C ASP A 492 -17.14 3.91 -21.55
N ALA A 493 -18.34 4.21 -21.04
CA ALA A 493 -18.75 5.52 -20.57
C ALA A 493 -18.22 5.91 -19.18
N TYR A 494 -17.56 4.98 -18.48
CA TYR A 494 -17.18 5.14 -17.06
C TYR A 494 -15.70 4.90 -16.79
N VAL A 495 -14.94 4.50 -17.81
CA VAL A 495 -13.52 4.13 -17.67
C VAL A 495 -12.74 4.79 -18.79
N ASP A 496 -11.61 5.41 -18.45
CA ASP A 496 -10.67 6.03 -19.39
C ASP A 496 -9.46 5.11 -19.66
N MET A 497 -9.05 4.36 -18.63
CA MET A 497 -7.91 3.46 -18.66
C MET A 497 -8.24 2.11 -18.05
N VAL A 498 -7.80 1.04 -18.71
CA VAL A 498 -7.87 -0.33 -18.20
C VAL A 498 -6.47 -0.80 -17.77
N GLY A 499 -6.41 -1.73 -16.83
CA GLY A 499 -5.15 -2.34 -16.41
C GLY A 499 -5.33 -3.67 -15.72
N PHE A 500 -4.26 -4.19 -15.13
CA PHE A 500 -4.32 -5.37 -14.27
C PHE A 500 -3.25 -5.29 -13.18
N ASP A 501 -3.51 -6.01 -12.10
CA ASP A 501 -2.60 -6.15 -10.98
C ASP A 501 -2.03 -7.58 -10.94
N MET A 502 -0.70 -7.73 -10.93
CA MET A 502 -0.04 -9.04 -10.94
C MET A 502 1.32 -9.02 -10.24
N TYR A 503 1.46 -9.79 -9.16
CA TYR A 503 2.71 -9.91 -8.40
C TYR A 503 3.48 -11.18 -8.76
N HIS A 504 4.80 -11.08 -8.83
CA HIS A 504 5.73 -12.17 -9.02
C HIS A 504 6.11 -12.75 -7.66
N ARG A 505 5.35 -13.77 -7.21
CA ARG A 505 5.58 -14.43 -5.92
C ARG A 505 6.72 -15.45 -6.01
N ASP A 506 7.70 -15.34 -5.11
CA ASP A 506 8.91 -16.17 -5.02
C ASP A 506 9.68 -16.32 -6.36
N PRO A 507 10.13 -15.21 -6.98
CA PRO A 507 10.73 -15.25 -8.31
C PRO A 507 11.88 -16.26 -8.44
N SER A 508 11.90 -16.95 -9.57
CA SER A 508 12.92 -17.92 -9.96
C SER A 508 13.29 -17.73 -11.44
N PRO A 509 14.55 -17.99 -11.84
CA PRO A 509 14.93 -17.94 -13.25
C PRO A 509 14.14 -18.90 -14.16
N ASP A 510 13.60 -19.98 -13.59
CA ASP A 510 12.96 -21.10 -14.32
C ASP A 510 11.42 -21.13 -14.18
N ASP A 511 10.80 -20.12 -13.57
CA ASP A 511 9.33 -20.05 -13.48
C ASP A 511 8.67 -19.52 -14.77
N THR A 512 7.34 -19.57 -14.79
CA THR A 512 6.52 -19.14 -15.94
C THR A 512 5.94 -17.75 -15.78
N TRP A 513 6.30 -16.99 -14.74
CA TRP A 513 5.60 -15.74 -14.42
C TRP A 513 5.70 -14.72 -15.55
N PHE A 514 6.86 -14.58 -16.19
CA PHE A 514 7.03 -13.65 -17.32
C PHE A 514 6.20 -14.06 -18.55
N GLU A 515 5.98 -15.35 -18.75
CA GLU A 515 5.08 -15.85 -19.80
C GLU A 515 3.63 -15.50 -19.48
N ASP A 516 3.24 -15.66 -18.22
CA ASP A 516 1.91 -15.35 -17.71
C ASP A 516 1.63 -13.84 -17.77
N PHE A 517 2.62 -13.02 -17.38
CA PHE A 517 2.59 -11.57 -17.49
C PHE A 517 2.42 -11.12 -18.94
N ARG A 518 3.14 -11.74 -19.89
CA ARG A 518 2.95 -11.47 -21.33
C ARG A 518 1.54 -11.82 -21.80
N ARG A 519 0.98 -12.95 -21.35
CA ARG A 519 -0.41 -13.31 -21.70
C ARG A 519 -1.42 -12.30 -21.15
N GLN A 520 -1.20 -11.77 -19.95
CA GLN A 520 -2.06 -10.71 -19.40
C GLN A 520 -1.92 -9.39 -20.17
N LEU A 521 -0.69 -8.99 -20.54
CA LEU A 521 -0.47 -7.86 -21.46
C LEU A 521 -1.28 -8.04 -22.75
N ASP A 522 -1.20 -9.23 -23.38
CA ASP A 522 -1.92 -9.54 -24.62
C ASP A 522 -3.46 -9.47 -24.48
N ILE A 523 -4.01 -9.95 -23.37
CA ILE A 523 -5.46 -9.91 -23.11
C ILE A 523 -5.92 -8.46 -22.90
N VAL A 524 -5.25 -7.72 -22.02
CA VAL A 524 -5.71 -6.39 -21.61
C VAL A 524 -5.45 -5.35 -22.70
N GLN A 525 -4.36 -5.46 -23.46
CA GLN A 525 -4.14 -4.58 -24.61
C GLN A 525 -5.19 -4.79 -25.71
N GLU A 526 -5.61 -6.05 -25.95
CA GLU A 526 -6.65 -6.33 -26.94
C GLU A 526 -8.00 -5.80 -26.45
N PHE A 527 -8.31 -5.96 -25.16
CA PHE A 527 -9.48 -5.33 -24.55
C PHE A 527 -9.45 -3.81 -24.71
N ALA A 528 -8.32 -3.16 -24.35
CA ALA A 528 -8.13 -1.73 -24.49
C ALA A 528 -8.34 -1.26 -25.94
N ARG A 529 -7.82 -2.01 -26.92
CA ARG A 529 -7.99 -1.72 -28.35
C ARG A 529 -9.45 -1.84 -28.80
N LEU A 530 -10.14 -2.90 -28.39
CA LEU A 530 -11.56 -3.14 -28.73
C LEU A 530 -12.48 -2.06 -28.16
N HIS A 531 -12.13 -1.53 -27.00
CA HIS A 531 -12.92 -0.54 -26.27
C HIS A 531 -12.42 0.91 -26.45
N GLY A 532 -11.31 1.14 -27.16
CA GLY A 532 -10.72 2.46 -27.34
C GLY A 532 -10.31 3.11 -26.02
N LYS A 533 -9.57 2.38 -25.17
CA LYS A 533 -9.14 2.81 -23.84
C LYS A 533 -7.62 2.87 -23.73
N LEU A 534 -7.12 3.65 -22.78
CA LEU A 534 -5.71 3.58 -22.39
C LEU A 534 -5.45 2.26 -21.67
N PHE A 535 -4.19 1.84 -21.67
CA PHE A 535 -3.74 0.63 -21.00
C PHE A 535 -2.56 0.95 -20.07
N ALA A 536 -2.52 0.31 -18.90
CA ALA A 536 -1.38 0.29 -18.00
C ALA A 536 -1.28 -1.04 -17.24
N VAL A 537 -0.09 -1.38 -16.75
CA VAL A 537 0.08 -2.39 -15.70
C VAL A 537 -0.13 -1.65 -14.38
N THR A 538 -1.34 -1.71 -13.83
CA THR A 538 -1.77 -0.82 -12.75
C THR A 538 -1.06 -1.11 -11.44
N GLU A 539 -0.70 -2.38 -11.18
CA GLU A 539 0.23 -2.78 -10.12
C GLU A 539 1.00 -4.05 -10.52
N THR A 540 2.26 -4.11 -10.13
CA THR A 540 3.08 -5.31 -10.19
C THR A 540 4.21 -5.23 -9.17
N GLY A 541 5.02 -6.26 -9.03
CA GLY A 541 6.14 -6.25 -8.09
C GLY A 541 6.59 -7.65 -7.75
N VAL A 542 7.75 -7.73 -7.10
CA VAL A 542 8.19 -8.97 -6.45
C VAL A 542 7.48 -9.10 -5.11
N ALA A 543 7.02 -10.30 -4.81
CA ALA A 543 6.52 -10.69 -3.49
C ALA A 543 7.13 -12.03 -3.08
N THR A 544 7.07 -12.36 -1.81
CA THR A 544 7.55 -13.65 -1.29
C THR A 544 6.41 -14.45 -0.64
N SER A 545 6.58 -15.74 -0.44
CA SER A 545 5.62 -16.54 0.36
C SER A 545 5.87 -16.41 1.85
N ARG A 546 7.08 -15.98 2.24
CA ARG A 546 7.49 -15.79 3.63
C ARG A 546 8.35 -14.52 3.72
N ALA A 547 8.03 -13.68 4.71
CA ALA A 547 8.85 -12.52 5.04
C ALA A 547 10.25 -12.98 5.49
N ASP A 548 11.27 -12.16 5.19
CA ASP A 548 12.61 -12.38 5.70
C ASP A 548 12.63 -12.27 7.24
N GLU A 549 13.67 -12.83 7.86
CA GLU A 549 13.80 -12.80 9.31
C GLU A 549 13.86 -11.36 9.83
N GLY A 550 12.94 -11.01 10.73
CA GLY A 550 12.81 -9.65 11.26
C GLY A 550 11.89 -8.73 10.45
N GLU A 551 11.37 -9.19 9.30
CA GLU A 551 10.44 -8.43 8.46
C GLU A 551 8.98 -8.90 8.65
N HIS A 552 8.03 -8.04 8.31
CA HIS A 552 6.60 -8.18 8.58
C HIS A 552 5.75 -8.30 7.31
N GLN A 553 6.34 -8.03 6.14
CA GLN A 553 5.67 -8.13 4.84
C GLN A 553 6.45 -8.98 3.85
N THR A 554 5.76 -9.42 2.79
CA THR A 554 6.30 -10.28 1.74
C THR A 554 6.57 -9.48 0.47
N ALA A 555 7.76 -8.91 0.35
CA ALA A 555 8.17 -8.05 -0.77
C ALA A 555 9.52 -8.54 -1.36
N LEU A 556 10.43 -7.65 -1.78
CA LEU A 556 11.80 -8.04 -2.15
C LEU A 556 12.52 -8.68 -0.96
N HIS A 557 13.39 -9.65 -1.23
CA HIS A 557 14.30 -10.14 -0.20
C HIS A 557 15.38 -9.10 0.08
N ARG A 558 15.88 -9.02 1.30
CA ARG A 558 17.05 -8.19 1.61
C ARG A 558 18.30 -8.66 0.87
N GLN A 559 18.44 -9.98 0.73
CA GLN A 559 19.54 -10.64 0.04
C GLN A 559 19.06 -11.91 -0.66
N GLY A 560 19.70 -12.27 -1.78
CA GLY A 560 19.46 -13.52 -2.47
C GLY A 560 18.27 -13.49 -3.43
N ASN A 561 17.89 -12.31 -3.91
CA ASN A 561 16.90 -12.15 -4.99
C ASN A 561 17.37 -12.92 -6.23
N LYS A 562 16.60 -13.95 -6.60
CA LYS A 562 17.01 -14.91 -7.65
C LYS A 562 16.87 -14.37 -9.07
N VAL A 563 16.16 -13.25 -9.24
CA VAL A 563 15.94 -12.60 -10.54
C VAL A 563 16.42 -11.14 -10.45
N PRO A 564 17.75 -10.89 -10.36
CA PRO A 564 18.30 -9.54 -10.19
C PRO A 564 17.87 -8.56 -11.30
N GLY A 565 17.73 -9.04 -12.54
CA GLY A 565 17.28 -8.24 -13.70
C GLY A 565 15.76 -8.03 -13.82
N TRP A 566 14.97 -8.22 -12.76
CA TRP A 566 13.51 -8.24 -12.81
C TRP A 566 12.89 -6.98 -13.45
N PHE A 567 13.29 -5.78 -13.01
CA PHE A 567 12.75 -4.51 -13.52
C PHE A 567 12.94 -4.34 -15.04
N ARG A 568 14.11 -4.73 -15.57
CA ARG A 568 14.39 -4.66 -17.01
C ARG A 568 13.59 -5.70 -17.79
N LYS A 569 13.37 -6.90 -17.24
CA LYS A 569 12.50 -7.92 -17.87
C LYS A 569 11.05 -7.45 -17.94
N VAL A 570 10.55 -6.79 -16.89
CA VAL A 570 9.21 -6.17 -16.90
C VAL A 570 9.14 -5.03 -17.90
N LEU A 571 10.16 -4.16 -17.95
CA LEU A 571 10.29 -3.10 -18.95
C LEU A 571 10.25 -3.66 -20.37
N ASP A 572 11.00 -4.74 -20.64
CA ASP A 572 11.05 -5.36 -21.96
C ASP A 572 9.66 -5.80 -22.43
N LEU A 573 8.94 -6.55 -21.58
CA LEU A 573 7.59 -7.02 -21.89
C LEU A 573 6.59 -5.86 -22.02
N THR A 574 6.64 -4.91 -21.09
CA THR A 574 5.71 -3.77 -21.08
C THR A 574 5.93 -2.87 -22.31
N SER A 575 7.20 -2.68 -22.73
CA SER A 575 7.57 -1.90 -23.91
C SER A 575 7.18 -2.53 -25.26
N ASP A 576 6.77 -3.81 -25.26
CA ASP A 576 6.19 -4.50 -26.43
C ASP A 576 4.65 -4.41 -26.47
N SER A 577 4.04 -3.77 -25.47
CA SER A 577 2.59 -3.60 -25.34
C SER A 577 2.17 -2.14 -25.50
N ALA A 578 0.87 -1.88 -25.45
CA ALA A 578 0.33 -0.52 -25.42
C ALA A 578 0.28 0.11 -24.01
N ALA A 579 0.85 -0.55 -23.00
CA ALA A 579 0.82 -0.07 -21.62
C ALA A 579 1.66 1.20 -21.47
N SER A 580 1.05 2.25 -20.93
CA SER A 580 1.71 3.56 -20.75
C SER A 580 2.70 3.55 -19.57
N TYR A 581 2.37 2.80 -18.52
CA TYR A 581 3.19 2.68 -17.32
C TYR A 581 3.06 1.28 -16.72
N PHE A 582 4.04 0.92 -15.89
CA PHE A 582 3.85 -0.09 -14.84
C PHE A 582 4.17 0.54 -13.49
N LEU A 583 3.43 0.16 -12.44
CA LEU A 583 3.63 0.67 -11.09
C LEU A 583 3.99 -0.47 -10.14
N VAL A 584 4.99 -0.24 -9.28
CA VAL A 584 5.31 -1.13 -8.16
C VAL A 584 4.79 -0.58 -6.83
N TRP A 585 4.56 -1.47 -5.87
CA TRP A 585 4.01 -1.10 -4.56
C TRP A 585 5.02 -0.38 -3.67
N ALA A 586 4.61 -0.04 -2.45
CA ALA A 586 5.29 0.92 -1.59
C ALA A 586 6.48 0.36 -0.81
N ASP A 587 7.51 1.18 -0.63
CA ASP A 587 8.57 0.97 0.37
C ASP A 587 8.13 1.50 1.74
N PHE A 588 7.52 0.67 2.57
CA PHE A 588 7.01 1.09 3.88
C PHE A 588 8.13 1.29 4.90
N SER A 589 9.03 0.31 5.02
CA SER A 589 10.24 0.35 5.83
C SER A 589 11.08 -0.92 5.54
N LYS A 590 12.32 -0.99 6.03
CA LYS A 590 13.10 -2.26 5.97
C LYS A 590 12.44 -3.43 6.71
N ALA A 591 11.56 -3.14 7.67
CA ALA A 591 10.85 -4.17 8.43
C ALA A 591 9.44 -4.42 7.87
N ASP A 592 8.86 -3.47 7.12
CA ASP A 592 7.47 -3.52 6.67
C ASP A 592 7.35 -3.70 5.15
N GLY A 593 8.43 -4.06 4.46
CA GLY A 593 8.45 -4.39 3.04
C GLY A 593 8.81 -3.22 2.13
N TYR A 594 9.48 -3.56 1.02
CA TYR A 594 9.93 -2.66 -0.04
C TYR A 594 9.96 -3.39 -1.39
N TYR A 595 9.58 -2.68 -2.44
CA TYR A 595 9.42 -3.18 -3.80
C TYR A 595 10.45 -2.59 -4.78
N ILE A 596 11.23 -1.61 -4.35
CA ILE A 596 12.45 -1.16 -5.03
C ILE A 596 13.67 -1.27 -4.10
N PRO A 597 14.92 -1.30 -4.62
CA PRO A 597 16.09 -1.18 -3.76
C PRO A 597 16.16 0.17 -3.07
N TYR A 598 16.64 0.19 -1.83
CA TYR A 598 16.87 1.40 -1.05
C TYR A 598 18.37 1.74 -0.91
N VAL A 599 18.64 3.00 -0.53
CA VAL A 599 19.99 3.50 -0.19
C VAL A 599 20.07 3.76 1.31
N ASP A 600 21.09 3.22 1.97
CA ASP A 600 21.35 3.48 3.39
C ASP A 600 22.16 4.75 3.60
N ARG A 601 23.17 4.96 2.74
CA ARG A 601 24.02 6.15 2.76
C ARG A 601 24.66 6.38 1.39
N VAL A 602 25.16 7.59 1.21
CA VAL A 602 26.04 7.95 0.10
C VAL A 602 27.48 7.97 0.62
N ASN A 603 28.36 7.22 -0.03
CA ASN A 603 29.79 7.19 0.32
C ASN A 603 30.48 8.50 -0.07
N ALA A 604 31.68 8.73 0.46
CA ALA A 604 32.44 9.97 0.23
C ALA A 604 32.81 10.22 -1.25
N ASP A 605 32.91 9.16 -2.06
CA ASP A 605 33.17 9.24 -3.50
C ASP A 605 31.89 9.40 -4.36
N GLY A 606 30.73 9.48 -3.71
CA GLY A 606 29.42 9.60 -4.34
C GLY A 606 28.78 8.28 -4.76
N THR A 607 29.40 7.13 -4.50
CA THR A 607 28.74 5.83 -4.70
C THR A 607 27.65 5.62 -3.65
N LEU A 608 26.58 4.91 -4.04
CA LEU A 608 25.46 4.60 -3.15
C LEU A 608 25.76 3.29 -2.42
N HIS A 609 25.45 3.22 -1.14
CA HIS A 609 25.53 1.98 -0.37
C HIS A 609 24.13 1.57 0.10
N GLY A 610 23.71 0.34 -0.16
CA GLY A 610 22.38 -0.15 0.21
C GLY A 610 22.04 -1.49 -0.43
N HIS A 611 20.75 -1.71 -0.72
CA HIS A 611 20.18 -2.99 -1.14
C HIS A 611 20.94 -3.67 -2.31
N GLU A 612 21.01 -5.01 -2.32
CA GLU A 612 21.82 -5.77 -3.30
C GLU A 612 21.45 -5.50 -4.78
N MET A 613 20.20 -5.09 -5.04
CA MET A 613 19.68 -4.81 -6.39
C MET A 613 19.94 -3.38 -6.88
N LEU A 614 20.72 -2.54 -6.16
CA LEU A 614 20.99 -1.15 -6.55
C LEU A 614 21.44 -1.01 -8.02
N ASP A 615 22.45 -1.76 -8.42
CA ASP A 615 22.99 -1.68 -9.79
C ASP A 615 21.98 -2.12 -10.85
N GLU A 616 21.10 -3.07 -10.55
CA GLU A 616 20.09 -3.55 -11.50
C GLU A 616 18.98 -2.51 -11.71
N PHE A 617 18.56 -1.84 -10.63
CA PHE A 617 17.60 -0.76 -10.72
C PHE A 617 18.20 0.48 -11.39
N LEU A 618 19.48 0.80 -11.14
CA LEU A 618 20.19 1.84 -11.87
C LEU A 618 20.32 1.54 -13.36
N ARG A 619 20.54 0.28 -13.75
CA ARG A 619 20.50 -0.13 -15.18
C ARG A 619 19.10 -0.02 -15.77
N PHE A 620 18.05 -0.29 -15.00
CA PHE A 620 16.67 -0.04 -15.41
C PHE A 620 16.40 1.47 -15.59
N PHE A 621 16.80 2.31 -14.65
CA PHE A 621 16.71 3.77 -14.75
C PHE A 621 17.48 4.32 -15.96
N ASN A 622 18.65 3.76 -16.26
CA ASN A 622 19.49 4.19 -17.38
C ASN A 622 19.01 3.67 -18.74
N ASP A 623 18.09 2.71 -18.78
CA ASP A 623 17.50 2.24 -20.04
C ASP A 623 16.70 3.38 -20.67
N PRO A 624 16.93 3.72 -21.95
CA PRO A 624 16.30 4.87 -22.57
C PRO A 624 14.78 4.81 -22.66
N ARG A 625 14.20 3.61 -22.57
CA ARG A 625 12.75 3.42 -22.57
C ARG A 625 12.14 3.74 -21.21
N SER A 626 12.92 3.78 -20.14
CA SER A 626 12.41 3.98 -18.79
C SER A 626 12.21 5.46 -18.50
N VAL A 627 10.97 5.87 -18.27
CA VAL A 627 10.61 7.27 -18.05
C VAL A 627 10.32 7.51 -16.56
N PHE A 628 11.03 8.47 -15.97
CA PHE A 628 10.87 8.96 -14.60
C PHE A 628 10.41 10.43 -14.60
N ALA A 629 10.06 11.00 -13.45
CA ALA A 629 9.54 12.37 -13.34
C ALA A 629 10.48 13.41 -14.00
N VAL A 630 11.79 13.28 -13.79
CA VAL A 630 12.80 14.18 -14.38
C VAL A 630 12.79 14.18 -15.92
N ASN A 631 12.43 13.06 -16.54
CA ASN A 631 12.43 12.93 -18.00
C ASN A 631 11.22 13.65 -18.62
N GLN A 632 10.08 13.64 -17.94
CA GLN A 632 8.80 14.11 -18.47
C GLN A 632 8.35 15.48 -17.94
N LYS A 633 9.00 16.01 -16.91
CA LYS A 633 8.62 17.26 -16.23
C LYS A 633 8.30 18.40 -17.19
N ASP A 634 9.21 18.70 -18.12
CA ASP A 634 9.06 19.82 -19.05
C ASP A 634 7.94 19.57 -20.07
N ALA A 635 7.81 18.33 -20.56
CA ALA A 635 6.72 17.95 -21.46
C ALA A 635 5.37 18.07 -20.76
N LEU A 636 5.23 17.55 -19.54
CA LEU A 636 4.01 17.68 -18.78
C LEU A 636 3.68 19.15 -18.50
N ALA A 637 4.64 20.00 -18.13
CA ALA A 637 4.40 21.42 -17.92
C ALA A 637 3.89 22.14 -19.19
N ALA A 638 4.35 21.72 -20.37
CA ALA A 638 3.98 22.32 -21.64
C ALA A 638 2.76 21.66 -22.34
N ARG A 639 2.26 20.51 -21.86
CA ARG A 639 1.28 19.65 -22.55
C ARG A 639 0.05 20.37 -23.10
N GLU A 640 -0.52 21.29 -22.33
CA GLU A 640 -1.74 22.00 -22.69
C GLU A 640 -1.55 22.96 -23.86
N GLN A 641 -0.31 23.36 -24.16
CA GLN A 641 -0.02 24.23 -25.30
C GLN A 641 -0.02 23.46 -26.62
N TYR A 642 0.25 22.15 -26.59
CA TYR A 642 0.55 21.35 -27.77
C TYR A 642 -0.43 20.22 -28.04
N ILE A 643 -1.24 19.81 -27.05
CA ILE A 643 -2.18 18.70 -27.14
C ILE A 643 -3.56 19.15 -26.62
N ASP A 644 -4.48 19.49 -27.52
CA ASP A 644 -5.90 19.69 -27.20
C ASP A 644 -6.74 18.90 -28.20
N ALA A 645 -7.08 17.67 -27.84
CA ALA A 645 -8.09 16.90 -28.56
C ALA A 645 -9.44 17.19 -27.88
N PRO A 646 -10.45 17.69 -28.61
CA PRO A 646 -11.76 17.90 -28.02
C PRO A 646 -12.35 16.56 -27.58
N ALA A 647 -13.08 16.58 -26.47
CA ALA A 647 -13.91 15.44 -26.06
C ALA A 647 -15.04 15.25 -27.09
N ALA A 648 -15.39 14.00 -27.37
CA ALA A 648 -16.51 13.68 -28.25
C ALA A 648 -17.83 14.22 -27.65
N ALA A 649 -18.63 14.89 -28.49
CA ALA A 649 -19.79 15.68 -28.05
C ALA A 649 -21.06 14.86 -27.69
N ALA A 650 -21.06 13.54 -27.89
CA ALA A 650 -22.28 12.74 -27.75
C ALA A 650 -22.44 12.17 -26.33
N GLN A 651 -23.35 12.75 -25.57
CA GLN A 651 -23.85 12.21 -24.31
C GLN A 651 -25.12 11.41 -24.58
N GLU A 652 -25.03 10.08 -24.58
CA GLU A 652 -26.19 9.21 -24.79
C GLU A 652 -27.02 9.04 -23.52
N LEU A 653 -28.35 8.96 -23.65
CA LEU A 653 -29.24 8.58 -22.55
C LEU A 653 -28.83 7.22 -21.96
N ARG A 654 -28.53 7.23 -20.66
CA ARG A 654 -28.05 6.09 -19.87
C ARG A 654 -28.75 6.06 -18.50
N GLY A 655 -28.59 4.94 -17.80
CA GLY A 655 -28.99 4.82 -16.41
C GLY A 655 -28.70 3.45 -15.85
N PHE A 656 -28.71 3.32 -14.53
CA PHE A 656 -28.46 2.07 -13.82
C PHE A 656 -29.33 1.94 -12.58
N ILE A 657 -29.65 0.70 -12.21
CA ILE A 657 -30.54 0.39 -11.08
C ILE A 657 -29.73 0.43 -9.78
N CYS A 658 -30.17 1.26 -8.84
CA CYS A 658 -29.58 1.37 -7.51
C CYS A 658 -30.23 0.42 -6.49
N ALA A 659 -31.54 0.18 -6.65
CA ALA A 659 -32.28 -0.79 -5.85
C ALA A 659 -33.38 -1.47 -6.69
N PRO A 660 -33.65 -2.76 -6.48
CA PRO A 660 -32.95 -3.67 -5.57
C PRO A 660 -31.57 -4.06 -6.08
N VAL A 661 -30.75 -4.60 -5.18
CA VAL A 661 -29.44 -5.19 -5.46
C VAL A 661 -29.58 -6.32 -6.49
N ALA A 662 -28.64 -6.41 -7.42
CA ALA A 662 -28.56 -7.55 -8.33
C ALA A 662 -28.42 -8.87 -7.54
N ARG A 663 -29.13 -9.90 -7.99
CA ARG A 663 -29.37 -11.17 -7.29
C ARG A 663 -30.07 -11.06 -5.93
N GLY A 664 -30.65 -9.89 -5.62
CA GLY A 664 -31.43 -9.64 -4.42
C GLY A 664 -32.66 -10.55 -4.31
N LYS A 665 -33.00 -10.90 -3.07
CA LYS A 665 -34.17 -11.74 -2.73
C LYS A 665 -35.32 -10.82 -2.35
N LEU A 666 -36.41 -10.87 -3.10
CA LEU A 666 -37.53 -9.95 -2.97
C LEU A 666 -38.76 -10.65 -2.38
N SER A 667 -39.41 -9.97 -1.44
CA SER A 667 -40.69 -10.38 -0.86
C SER A 667 -41.60 -9.16 -0.67
N GLY A 668 -42.93 -9.39 -0.70
CA GLY A 668 -43.91 -8.31 -0.55
C GLY A 668 -43.87 -7.28 -1.69
N ALA A 669 -44.06 -6.01 -1.34
CA ALA A 669 -43.98 -4.91 -2.30
C ALA A 669 -42.52 -4.57 -2.61
N VAL A 670 -42.18 -4.44 -3.89
CA VAL A 670 -40.81 -4.20 -4.35
C VAL A 670 -40.63 -2.74 -4.73
N LYS A 671 -39.79 -2.01 -3.98
CA LYS A 671 -39.37 -0.66 -4.35
C LYS A 671 -38.19 -0.76 -5.31
N VAL A 672 -38.23 0.01 -6.38
CA VAL A 672 -37.13 0.14 -7.34
C VAL A 672 -36.70 1.59 -7.44
N SER A 673 -35.39 1.80 -7.57
CA SER A 673 -34.78 3.09 -7.85
C SER A 673 -33.68 2.93 -8.88
N ALA A 674 -33.55 3.91 -9.76
CA ALA A 674 -32.47 4.00 -10.72
C ALA A 674 -31.95 5.43 -10.81
N LEU A 675 -30.68 5.56 -11.17
CA LEU A 675 -30.05 6.80 -11.55
C LEU A 675 -30.04 6.92 -13.07
N LEU A 676 -30.31 8.12 -13.58
CA LEU A 676 -30.38 8.47 -14.98
C LEU A 676 -29.29 9.50 -15.31
N GLU A 677 -28.63 9.29 -16.45
CA GLU A 677 -27.62 10.19 -17.01
C GLU A 677 -28.10 10.71 -18.36
N HIS A 678 -27.90 12.00 -18.60
CA HIS A 678 -28.25 12.68 -19.85
C HIS A 678 -29.75 12.54 -20.21
N ALA A 679 -30.60 12.41 -19.19
CA ALA A 679 -32.04 12.28 -19.34
C ALA A 679 -32.74 13.64 -19.45
N ASP A 680 -33.40 13.86 -20.58
CA ASP A 680 -34.17 15.06 -20.84
C ASP A 680 -35.46 15.11 -20.03
N LYS A 681 -36.05 16.30 -19.94
CA LYS A 681 -37.33 16.51 -19.23
C LYS A 681 -38.50 15.80 -19.91
N SER A 682 -38.40 15.54 -21.22
CA SER A 682 -39.40 14.83 -22.01
C SER A 682 -39.28 13.31 -21.93
N ASP A 683 -38.17 12.78 -21.42
CA ASP A 683 -37.93 11.35 -21.40
C ASP A 683 -38.87 10.66 -20.40
N ALA A 684 -39.60 9.67 -20.92
CA ALA A 684 -40.40 8.77 -20.12
C ALA A 684 -39.61 7.49 -19.83
N PHE A 685 -39.73 7.01 -18.59
CA PHE A 685 -39.07 5.80 -18.12
C PHE A 685 -40.09 4.84 -17.53
N GLU A 686 -39.81 3.56 -17.68
CA GLU A 686 -40.61 2.48 -17.10
C GLU A 686 -39.71 1.40 -16.51
N PHE A 687 -40.24 0.70 -15.53
CA PHE A 687 -39.65 -0.51 -14.98
C PHE A 687 -40.44 -1.72 -15.44
N VAL A 688 -39.76 -2.67 -16.07
CA VAL A 688 -40.33 -3.95 -16.52
C VAL A 688 -39.85 -5.06 -15.60
N PHE A 689 -40.79 -5.65 -14.86
CA PHE A 689 -40.55 -6.76 -13.95
C PHE A 689 -40.94 -8.05 -14.65
N THR A 690 -39.98 -8.95 -14.89
CA THR A 690 -40.22 -10.21 -15.61
C THR A 690 -39.92 -11.38 -14.68
N GLY A 691 -40.92 -12.20 -14.38
CA GLY A 691 -40.78 -13.45 -13.63
C GLY A 691 -41.18 -14.66 -14.47
N ARG A 692 -41.27 -15.83 -13.83
CA ARG A 692 -41.62 -17.09 -14.51
C ARG A 692 -43.03 -17.15 -15.06
N GLN A 693 -43.95 -16.38 -14.48
CA GLN A 693 -45.38 -16.41 -14.83
C GLN A 693 -45.85 -15.22 -15.66
N GLY A 694 -44.93 -14.33 -16.07
CA GLY A 694 -45.25 -13.18 -16.92
C GLY A 694 -44.40 -11.95 -16.59
N SER A 695 -44.84 -10.81 -17.10
CA SER A 695 -44.22 -9.52 -16.85
C SER A 695 -45.23 -8.47 -16.39
N VAL A 696 -44.75 -7.49 -15.63
CA VAL A 696 -45.49 -6.31 -15.21
C VAL A 696 -44.66 -5.09 -15.56
N THR A 697 -45.24 -4.14 -16.27
CA THR A 697 -44.61 -2.84 -16.56
C THR A 697 -45.25 -1.76 -15.70
N LEU A 698 -44.42 -0.91 -15.08
CA LEU A 698 -44.86 0.24 -14.30
C LEU A 698 -44.15 1.51 -14.79
N PRO A 699 -44.87 2.63 -14.97
CA PRO A 699 -44.22 3.91 -15.23
C PRO A 699 -43.33 4.30 -14.05
N ALA A 700 -42.17 4.86 -14.34
CA ALA A 700 -41.29 5.41 -13.31
C ALA A 700 -41.76 6.79 -12.88
N VAL A 701 -41.73 7.04 -11.57
CA VAL A 701 -41.93 8.34 -10.96
C VAL A 701 -40.58 9.06 -10.88
N ARG A 702 -40.48 10.22 -11.52
CA ARG A 702 -39.30 11.10 -11.54
C ARG A 702 -39.78 12.53 -11.26
N LYS A 703 -39.19 13.25 -10.30
CA LYS A 703 -39.50 14.68 -10.15
C LYS A 703 -38.74 15.48 -11.20
N LYS A 704 -39.28 16.64 -11.57
CA LYS A 704 -38.68 17.51 -12.58
C LYS A 704 -37.28 17.94 -12.15
N GLY A 705 -36.26 17.55 -12.92
CA GLY A 705 -34.86 17.86 -12.64
C GLY A 705 -34.12 16.82 -11.80
N ASP A 706 -34.81 15.79 -11.29
CA ASP A 706 -34.15 14.71 -10.57
C ASP A 706 -33.40 13.80 -11.55
N VAL A 707 -32.19 13.40 -11.15
CA VAL A 707 -31.40 12.35 -11.80
C VAL A 707 -31.79 10.95 -11.33
N THR A 708 -32.83 10.83 -10.51
CA THR A 708 -33.33 9.54 -10.02
C THR A 708 -34.77 9.31 -10.44
N CYS A 709 -35.11 8.06 -10.75
CA CYS A 709 -36.49 7.63 -10.98
C CYS A 709 -36.80 6.38 -10.14
N THR A 710 -38.05 6.23 -9.75
CA THR A 710 -38.49 5.17 -8.82
C THR A 710 -39.80 4.54 -9.25
N ALA A 711 -40.07 3.33 -8.81
CA ALA A 711 -41.41 2.75 -8.85
C ALA A 711 -41.61 1.82 -7.66
N THR A 712 -42.85 1.43 -7.40
CA THR A 712 -43.16 0.41 -6.39
C THR A 712 -44.09 -0.63 -7.02
N LEU A 713 -43.60 -1.86 -7.14
CA LEU A 713 -44.40 -3.01 -7.53
C LEU A 713 -45.24 -3.46 -6.32
N PRO A 714 -46.58 -3.37 -6.38
CA PRO A 714 -47.42 -3.82 -5.29
C PRO A 714 -47.26 -5.33 -5.03
N ALA A 715 -47.39 -5.74 -3.77
CA ALA A 715 -47.20 -7.14 -3.36
C ALA A 715 -48.08 -8.14 -4.14
N SER A 716 -49.31 -7.75 -4.50
CA SER A 716 -50.21 -8.58 -5.31
C SER A 716 -49.67 -8.83 -6.72
N LYS A 717 -49.07 -7.81 -7.36
CA LYS A 717 -48.44 -7.91 -8.68
C LYS A 717 -47.07 -8.60 -8.61
N ALA A 718 -46.32 -8.43 -7.52
CA ALA A 718 -45.11 -9.19 -7.29
C ALA A 718 -45.42 -10.69 -7.22
N LYS A 719 -46.48 -11.08 -6.49
CA LYS A 719 -46.93 -12.47 -6.39
C LYS A 719 -47.32 -13.08 -7.74
N SER A 720 -47.92 -12.31 -8.65
CA SER A 720 -48.30 -12.80 -9.99
C SER A 720 -47.12 -13.07 -10.92
N LEU A 721 -45.90 -12.64 -10.58
CA LEU A 721 -44.69 -12.96 -11.35
C LEU A 721 -44.19 -14.40 -11.11
N GLY A 722 -44.77 -15.11 -10.14
CA GLY A 722 -44.36 -16.46 -9.75
C GLY A 722 -43.13 -16.50 -8.85
N ASN A 723 -42.90 -17.63 -8.20
CA ASN A 723 -41.70 -17.85 -7.37
C ASN A 723 -40.52 -18.27 -8.26
N GLY A 724 -39.40 -17.57 -8.15
CA GLY A 724 -38.15 -17.92 -8.82
C GLY A 724 -37.40 -16.73 -9.40
N TRP A 725 -36.31 -17.06 -10.10
CA TRP A 725 -35.46 -16.08 -10.76
C TRP A 725 -36.22 -15.35 -11.87
N GLY A 726 -36.02 -14.04 -11.90
CA GLY A 726 -36.56 -13.10 -12.88
C GLY A 726 -35.62 -11.91 -13.05
N SER A 727 -36.12 -10.83 -13.64
CA SER A 727 -35.35 -9.61 -13.86
C SER A 727 -36.19 -8.34 -13.69
N ILE A 728 -35.50 -7.24 -13.42
CA ILE A 728 -36.04 -5.89 -13.44
C ILE A 728 -35.23 -5.10 -14.47
N GLU A 729 -35.92 -4.52 -15.43
CA GLU A 729 -35.32 -3.68 -16.47
C GLU A 729 -35.77 -2.24 -16.32
N LEU A 730 -34.83 -1.30 -16.44
CA LEU A 730 -35.12 0.12 -16.65
C LEU A 730 -35.15 0.36 -18.16
N ARG A 731 -36.24 0.94 -18.67
CA ARG A 731 -36.41 1.24 -20.10
C ARG A 731 -36.80 2.68 -20.36
N SER A 732 -36.43 3.17 -21.54
CA SER A 732 -36.99 4.37 -22.16
C SER A 732 -37.45 4.01 -23.57
N GLY A 733 -38.75 4.03 -23.81
CA GLY A 733 -39.35 3.46 -25.02
C GLY A 733 -38.96 2.00 -25.20
N THR A 734 -38.36 1.65 -26.36
CA THR A 734 -37.89 0.29 -26.64
C THR A 734 -36.44 0.03 -26.18
N LYS A 735 -35.72 1.04 -25.69
CA LYS A 735 -34.32 0.92 -25.25
C LYS A 735 -34.27 0.45 -23.78
N THR A 736 -33.65 -0.69 -23.53
CA THR A 736 -33.28 -1.11 -22.18
C THR A 736 -31.99 -0.39 -21.77
N LEU A 737 -32.07 0.40 -20.71
CA LEU A 737 -30.93 1.16 -20.17
C LEU A 737 -30.15 0.35 -19.14
N ALA A 738 -30.84 -0.43 -18.32
CA ALA A 738 -30.23 -1.31 -17.34
C ALA A 738 -31.11 -2.52 -17.04
N LYS A 739 -30.49 -3.59 -16.57
CA LYS A 739 -31.16 -4.83 -16.19
C LYS A 739 -30.47 -5.47 -14.99
N VAL A 740 -31.24 -5.88 -14.00
CA VAL A 740 -30.74 -6.68 -12.87
C VAL A 740 -31.55 -7.97 -12.76
N SER A 741 -30.85 -9.07 -12.44
CA SER A 741 -31.50 -10.35 -12.11
C SER A 741 -31.90 -10.35 -10.64
N VAL A 742 -33.07 -10.90 -10.30
CA VAL A 742 -33.60 -10.92 -8.92
C VAL A 742 -34.39 -12.20 -8.65
N LEU A 743 -34.54 -12.57 -7.38
CA LEU A 743 -35.39 -13.69 -6.97
C LEU A 743 -36.72 -13.18 -6.41
N PHE A 744 -37.82 -13.39 -7.14
CA PHE A 744 -39.16 -12.96 -6.73
C PHE A 744 -39.84 -13.97 -5.80
N ASN A 745 -40.63 -13.45 -4.86
CA ASN A 745 -41.53 -14.20 -3.98
C ASN A 745 -40.84 -15.28 -3.14
N LYS A 746 -39.66 -14.97 -2.62
CA LYS A 746 -39.01 -15.85 -1.66
C LYS A 746 -39.85 -15.87 -0.37
N GLN A 747 -40.34 -17.07 -0.02
CA GLN A 747 -41.03 -17.33 1.25
C GLN A 747 -40.05 -17.29 2.42
#